data_AF-A0A960STM6-F1
#
_entry.id   AF-A0A960STM6-F1
#
_cell.length_a   1.000
_cell.length_b   1.000
_cell.length_c   1.000
_cell.angle_alpha   90.00
_cell.angle_beta   90.00
_cell.angle_gamma   90.00
#
_symmetry.space_group_name_H-M   'P 1'
#
loop_
_entity.id
_entity.type
_entity.pdbx_description
1 polymer ?
#
loop_
_entity_poly.entity_id
_entity_poly.type
_entity_poly.pdbx_seq_one_letter_code
_entity_poly.pdbx_strand_id
1 'polypeptide(L)'
;MMKRLFPSCLLRWSALLAMSAPCHPSVAQGVPGAVATVEIRRTVNNGFVHPGIGMSKEMLVNARDQVAAGREPWSSAFRKLAAHPHSAETVSCRNQSTKDPSEPDSDTFDSRGMEARLKGDADKALRQALMFWFTGREAHRANAMNIIRTWSKMDPKKYKSFPEDHIHTSYPIQDLIRAAELMRCTSSPKRSLEWTGRDNIAFIRNFVTPCVSTFLDRNGHFMNQAGYPMAAAMAGDIFTNNRKSYEKRVEWFTINKDAPNKGWSFSIRDLARLVDTNAATGEKVSPPNAQLVEMGRDQAHAGGDVDIFMNIARMMNVQGTKVDPVTGTISTKEEAVGPYEFLDDRILAIADHFCRFMLGYDTPWIPTPSDIAPDGTVRQIYYRIADNYRGRIRGLDFWDAHHYYTYTKGIDVSKKAPYYHEAFTKRIVNSDFDWITIPKEVKGEGARVPQTVQEPDVVEIEERSTTFDKNASIATEGKVSFLRIKPAAKGTRIALLSCDTDRKTIGMRVRTTGVTEIQMSVFRKPWLLPDTKGEWKQVSYRMDDLEDLGDIVYFTVTARDGTVVDLDQLVRKPEEGRTAPEFTLGNDDLRIVACVGIPLELDLSAKGPRGGIRIECPDLPDGATLGSNTGAFQWTPSAAGESDLVVTAVNGEFVTPKRIHIVIAADRAAAVDAAGAGYEPGVPYVSASLAKCKELNDRLAASMDRMSPAVFSQKLLELQDAFGNLEPLTPLLPDGSMDFPKVVVTTTTKEGEIALLTDGNDDTYAVFPSAQRLGHTFDFGAAFRFSAEAFAVEGRMNFETRTQDVVFLGSDDGESWTPLTDALTKAPVELTRIEVLPGQRGKRFRFLRFQKTSDKSDRLFEPAELRIFGERHEAARQP
;
A
#
# COMPACT_ATOMS: atom_id res chain seq x y z
N MET A 1 -0.49 -30.78 2.08
CA MET A 1 -1.69 -30.63 1.22
C MET A 1 -2.49 -29.37 1.59
N MET A 2 -1.79 -28.25 1.80
CA MET A 2 -2.37 -26.90 1.97
C MET A 2 -1.95 -26.12 0.72
N LYS A 3 -2.83 -26.08 -0.29
CA LYS A 3 -2.67 -25.29 -1.51
C LYS A 3 -3.63 -24.11 -1.42
N ARG A 4 -3.12 -22.91 -1.73
CA ARG A 4 -3.84 -21.63 -1.89
C ARG A 4 -4.54 -21.12 -0.64
N LEU A 5 -3.89 -20.24 0.11
CA LEU A 5 -4.52 -19.28 1.02
C LEU A 5 -3.46 -18.25 1.40
N PHE A 6 -3.46 -17.11 0.72
CA PHE A 6 -3.21 -15.75 1.23
C PHE A 6 -3.28 -14.80 0.03
N PRO A 7 -4.30 -13.94 -0.01
CA PRO A 7 -4.07 -12.56 -0.38
C PRO A 7 -4.46 -11.67 0.79
N SER A 8 -3.77 -10.53 0.92
CA SER A 8 -4.31 -9.30 1.52
C SER A 8 -4.90 -9.43 2.93
N CYS A 9 -4.03 -9.33 3.95
CA CYS A 9 -4.48 -8.99 5.29
C CYS A 9 -4.80 -7.48 5.36
N LEU A 10 -5.95 -7.18 5.97
CA LEU A 10 -6.30 -5.92 6.61
C LEU A 10 -6.59 -4.73 5.69
N LEU A 11 -7.74 -4.87 5.07
CA LEU A 11 -8.70 -3.80 4.87
C LEU A 11 -10.06 -4.46 4.79
N ARG A 12 -11.16 -3.76 5.11
CA ARG A 12 -12.52 -4.23 4.80
C ARG A 12 -12.60 -4.58 3.31
N TRP A 13 -12.31 -5.82 2.95
CA TRP A 13 -12.57 -6.37 1.64
C TRP A 13 -14.08 -6.61 1.57
N SER A 14 -14.78 -5.55 1.20
CA SER A 14 -15.92 -5.62 0.30
C SER A 14 -15.41 -5.98 -1.09
N ALA A 15 -14.83 -7.17 -1.26
CA ALA A 15 -14.64 -7.73 -2.58
C ALA A 15 -16.01 -8.15 -3.11
N LEU A 16 -16.70 -7.20 -3.74
CA LEU A 16 -17.59 -7.55 -4.83
C LEU A 16 -16.71 -8.04 -5.97
N LEU A 17 -16.87 -9.30 -6.38
CA LEU A 17 -16.74 -9.61 -7.80
C LEU A 17 -17.81 -8.80 -8.54
N ALA A 18 -17.50 -7.57 -8.91
CA ALA A 18 -18.18 -6.90 -10.00
C ALA A 18 -17.59 -7.50 -11.27
N MET A 19 -18.28 -8.48 -11.86
CA MET A 19 -18.07 -8.74 -13.29
C MET A 19 -18.28 -7.41 -14.02
N SER A 20 -17.28 -7.01 -14.80
CA SER A 20 -17.28 -5.84 -15.65
C SER A 20 -18.43 -5.92 -16.66
N ALA A 21 -19.61 -5.46 -16.26
CA ALA A 21 -20.59 -4.96 -17.20
C ALA A 21 -20.18 -3.53 -17.58
N PRO A 22 -20.26 -3.13 -18.86
CA PRO A 22 -19.94 -1.77 -19.27
C PRO A 22 -20.75 -0.76 -18.44
N CYS A 23 -20.04 0.19 -17.85
CA CYS A 23 -20.62 1.28 -17.08
C CYS A 23 -21.44 2.16 -18.04
N HIS A 24 -22.73 1.89 -18.17
CA HIS A 24 -23.65 2.91 -18.62
C HIS A 24 -23.67 4.03 -17.58
N PRO A 25 -23.70 5.32 -17.98
CA PRO A 25 -23.88 6.41 -17.05
C PRO A 25 -25.14 6.13 -16.22
N SER A 26 -24.94 5.91 -14.92
CA SER A 26 -26.03 5.70 -13.98
C SER A 26 -26.92 6.94 -14.05
N VAL A 27 -28.13 6.76 -14.58
CA VAL A 27 -29.23 7.69 -14.33
C VAL A 27 -29.30 7.85 -12.82
N ALA A 28 -29.10 9.07 -12.32
CA ALA A 28 -29.13 9.36 -10.89
C ALA A 28 -30.44 8.83 -10.30
N GLN A 29 -30.40 7.65 -9.69
CA GLN A 29 -31.54 7.12 -8.97
C GLN A 29 -31.74 8.02 -7.75
N GLY A 30 -32.94 8.58 -7.62
CA GLY A 30 -33.29 9.41 -6.48
C GLY A 30 -33.09 8.65 -5.16
N VAL A 31 -32.87 9.40 -4.08
CA VAL A 31 -32.88 8.88 -2.70
C VAL A 31 -34.18 8.07 -2.51
N PRO A 32 -34.12 6.79 -2.10
CA PRO A 32 -35.33 6.02 -1.85
C PRO A 32 -36.26 6.76 -0.88
N GLY A 33 -37.48 7.05 -1.33
CA GLY A 33 -38.48 7.75 -0.51
C GLY A 33 -38.96 6.90 0.66
N ALA A 34 -39.13 7.54 1.82
CA ALA A 34 -39.78 6.92 2.97
C ALA A 34 -41.27 6.67 2.67
N VAL A 35 -41.74 5.46 2.95
CA VAL A 35 -43.15 5.07 2.80
C VAL A 35 -43.89 5.08 4.13
N ALA A 36 -43.16 5.04 5.25
CA ALA A 36 -43.69 5.13 6.60
C ALA A 36 -42.60 5.64 7.57
N THR A 37 -43.01 6.30 8.65
CA THR A 37 -42.07 6.70 9.72
C THR A 37 -41.89 5.56 10.71
N VAL A 38 -40.66 5.07 10.85
CA VAL A 38 -40.29 4.11 11.89
C VAL A 38 -40.02 4.84 13.20
N GLU A 39 -40.57 4.36 14.31
CA GLU A 39 -40.23 4.85 15.64
C GLU A 39 -39.03 4.07 16.17
N ILE A 40 -38.12 4.76 16.86
CA ILE A 40 -37.03 4.13 17.59
C ILE A 40 -37.13 4.47 19.08
N ARG A 41 -37.10 3.42 19.90
CA ARG A 41 -37.25 3.50 21.36
C ARG A 41 -35.88 3.48 22.00
N ARG A 42 -35.65 4.45 22.88
CA ARG A 42 -34.48 4.46 23.76
C ARG A 42 -34.86 3.78 25.07
N THR A 43 -34.08 2.80 25.52
CA THR A 43 -34.26 2.15 26.82
C THR A 43 -32.94 2.13 27.58
N VAL A 44 -33.02 2.03 28.91
CA VAL A 44 -31.85 1.84 29.78
C VAL A 44 -32.07 0.58 30.60
N ASN A 45 -31.21 -0.42 30.43
CA ASN A 45 -31.31 -1.71 31.11
C ASN A 45 -29.97 -2.04 31.76
N ASN A 46 -29.95 -2.30 33.08
CA ASN A 46 -28.73 -2.54 33.85
C ASN A 46 -27.61 -1.50 33.60
N GLY A 47 -28.00 -0.23 33.42
CA GLY A 47 -27.08 0.87 33.12
C GLY A 47 -26.66 1.02 31.66
N PHE A 48 -27.09 0.13 30.74
CA PHE A 48 -26.80 0.24 29.32
C PHE A 48 -27.91 0.96 28.55
N VAL A 49 -27.53 1.91 27.70
CA VAL A 49 -28.40 2.60 26.75
C VAL A 49 -28.60 1.72 25.50
N HIS A 50 -29.85 1.59 25.04
CA HIS A 50 -30.21 0.92 23.80
C HIS A 50 -31.10 1.78 22.90
N PRO A 51 -30.85 1.85 21.57
CA PRO A 51 -29.68 1.29 20.91
C PRO A 51 -28.41 2.00 21.39
N GLY A 52 -27.30 1.27 21.49
CA GLY A 52 -26.08 1.82 22.05
C GLY A 52 -24.78 1.12 21.69
N ILE A 53 -24.79 0.24 20.68
CA ILE A 53 -23.59 -0.43 20.16
C ILE A 53 -22.96 0.42 19.06
N GLY A 54 -22.48 1.60 19.46
CA GLY A 54 -21.83 2.58 18.57
C GLY A 54 -22.79 3.41 17.71
N MET A 55 -24.10 3.17 17.80
CA MET A 55 -25.16 4.00 17.21
C MET A 55 -26.22 4.30 18.27
N SER A 56 -26.41 5.58 18.60
CA SER A 56 -27.48 6.00 19.51
C SER A 56 -28.77 6.32 18.75
N LYS A 57 -29.89 6.41 19.48
CA LYS A 57 -31.16 6.90 18.92
C LYS A 57 -30.98 8.28 18.27
N GLU A 58 -30.28 9.17 18.96
CA GLU A 58 -30.08 10.56 18.54
C GLU A 58 -29.26 10.66 17.26
N MET A 59 -28.22 9.84 17.12
CA MET A 59 -27.43 9.73 15.89
C MET A 59 -28.29 9.25 14.71
N LEU A 60 -29.08 8.18 14.91
CA LEU A 60 -29.95 7.60 13.88
C LEU A 60 -31.05 8.57 13.43
N VAL A 61 -31.65 9.30 14.39
CA VAL A 61 -32.64 10.36 14.10
C VAL A 61 -32.00 11.48 13.30
N ASN A 62 -30.85 12.00 13.75
CA ASN A 62 -30.13 13.02 13.01
C ASN A 62 -29.85 12.56 11.57
N ALA A 63 -29.24 11.40 11.39
CA ALA A 63 -28.92 10.89 10.06
C ALA A 63 -30.16 10.81 9.15
N ARG A 64 -31.31 10.34 9.66
CA ARG A 64 -32.56 10.29 8.90
C ARG A 64 -33.06 11.68 8.52
N ASP A 65 -33.01 12.63 9.44
CA ASP A 65 -33.45 14.00 9.20
C ASP A 65 -32.56 14.70 8.15
N GLN A 66 -31.24 14.49 8.18
CA GLN A 66 -30.32 15.04 7.18
C GLN A 66 -30.51 14.40 5.80
N VAL A 67 -30.75 13.09 5.73
CA VAL A 67 -31.10 12.38 4.47
C VAL A 67 -32.39 12.93 3.89
N ALA A 68 -33.43 13.08 4.72
CA ALA A 68 -34.72 13.63 4.29
C ALA A 68 -34.59 15.08 3.80
N ALA A 69 -33.69 15.86 4.40
CA ALA A 69 -33.36 17.22 3.98
C ALA A 69 -32.41 17.29 2.76
N GLY A 70 -31.97 16.16 2.20
CA GLY A 70 -31.07 16.13 1.04
C GLY A 70 -29.67 16.68 1.32
N ARG A 71 -29.22 16.70 2.58
CA ARG A 71 -27.95 17.32 2.97
C ARG A 71 -26.77 16.36 2.79
N GLU A 72 -25.67 16.88 2.27
CA GLU A 72 -24.41 16.16 2.18
C GLU A 72 -23.63 16.26 3.52
N PRO A 73 -22.89 15.20 3.92
CA PRO A 73 -22.62 13.98 3.15
C PRO A 73 -23.65 12.85 3.32
N TRP A 74 -24.66 13.03 4.18
CA TRP A 74 -25.66 11.99 4.49
C TRP A 74 -26.43 11.51 3.26
N SER A 75 -26.83 12.43 2.36
CA SER A 75 -27.62 12.08 1.19
C SER A 75 -26.85 11.16 0.23
N SER A 76 -25.60 11.49 -0.11
CA SER A 76 -24.75 10.62 -0.94
C SER A 76 -24.44 9.29 -0.27
N ALA A 77 -24.16 9.30 1.03
CA ALA A 77 -23.90 8.07 1.77
C ALA A 77 -25.13 7.14 1.81
N PHE A 78 -26.34 7.68 2.00
CA PHE A 78 -27.56 6.89 1.94
C PHE A 78 -27.86 6.34 0.54
N ARG A 79 -27.62 7.12 -0.53
CA ARG A 79 -27.73 6.60 -1.91
C ARG A 79 -26.79 5.40 -2.11
N LYS A 80 -25.55 5.49 -1.62
CA LYS A 80 -24.59 4.37 -1.67
C LYS A 80 -25.08 3.16 -0.86
N LEU A 81 -25.56 3.37 0.37
CA LEU A 81 -26.15 2.31 1.20
C LEU A 81 -27.30 1.62 0.45
N ALA A 82 -28.23 2.38 -0.14
CA ALA A 82 -29.40 1.87 -0.83
C ALA A 82 -29.08 1.14 -2.14
N ALA A 83 -28.06 1.59 -2.88
CA ALA A 83 -27.64 0.98 -4.14
C ALA A 83 -26.93 -0.38 -3.95
N HIS A 84 -26.49 -0.69 -2.73
CA HIS A 84 -25.78 -1.93 -2.45
C HIS A 84 -26.70 -3.16 -2.64
N PRO A 85 -26.26 -4.25 -3.29
CA PRO A 85 -27.12 -5.42 -3.55
C PRO A 85 -27.72 -6.06 -2.29
N HIS A 86 -26.99 -6.01 -1.17
CA HIS A 86 -27.48 -6.50 0.12
C HIS A 86 -28.55 -5.60 0.78
N SER A 87 -28.82 -4.42 0.22
CA SER A 87 -29.87 -3.49 0.64
C SER A 87 -31.16 -3.64 -0.18
N ALA A 88 -31.18 -4.49 -1.20
CA ALA A 88 -32.37 -4.72 -2.03
C ALA A 88 -33.55 -5.29 -1.22
N GLU A 89 -34.79 -5.08 -1.67
CA GLU A 89 -35.98 -5.63 -0.99
C GLU A 89 -36.04 -7.17 -1.06
N THR A 90 -35.39 -7.78 -2.06
CA THR A 90 -35.31 -9.23 -2.22
C THR A 90 -33.89 -9.70 -1.99
N VAL A 91 -33.63 -10.30 -0.82
CA VAL A 91 -32.34 -10.90 -0.46
C VAL A 91 -32.53 -12.28 0.18
N SER A 92 -31.49 -13.10 0.16
CA SER A 92 -31.48 -14.41 0.81
C SER A 92 -30.54 -14.47 2.01
N CYS A 93 -30.90 -15.31 2.97
CA CYS A 93 -30.04 -15.75 4.08
C CYS A 93 -29.19 -16.93 3.59
N ARG A 94 -27.85 -16.82 3.64
CA ARG A 94 -26.91 -17.86 3.18
C ARG A 94 -26.93 -19.09 4.07
N ASN A 95 -27.31 -18.94 5.34
CA ASN A 95 -27.47 -20.07 6.24
C ASN A 95 -28.92 -20.57 6.35
N GLN A 96 -29.85 -20.13 5.50
CA GLN A 96 -31.21 -20.68 5.49
C GLN A 96 -31.26 -21.98 4.67
N SER A 97 -31.89 -23.01 5.21
CA SER A 97 -31.99 -24.30 4.54
C SER A 97 -32.88 -24.21 3.30
N THR A 98 -32.41 -24.81 2.20
CA THR A 98 -33.19 -24.95 0.96
C THR A 98 -34.24 -26.05 1.04
N LYS A 99 -34.14 -26.95 2.04
CA LYS A 99 -35.08 -28.06 2.26
C LYS A 99 -36.21 -27.67 3.19
N ASP A 100 -35.89 -26.91 4.24
CA ASP A 100 -36.84 -26.37 5.21
C ASP A 100 -36.46 -24.92 5.50
N PRO A 101 -37.08 -23.93 4.85
CA PRO A 101 -36.77 -22.52 5.06
C PRO A 101 -36.95 -22.02 6.49
N SER A 102 -37.63 -22.79 7.35
CA SER A 102 -37.74 -22.45 8.76
C SER A 102 -36.44 -22.76 9.53
N GLU A 103 -35.62 -23.69 9.07
CA GLU A 103 -34.39 -24.14 9.74
C GLU A 103 -33.11 -23.58 9.07
N PRO A 104 -31.99 -23.52 9.80
CA PRO A 104 -30.72 -23.22 9.19
C PRO A 104 -30.21 -24.40 8.34
N ASP A 105 -29.43 -24.13 7.30
CA ASP A 105 -28.74 -25.14 6.49
C ASP A 105 -27.66 -25.86 7.30
N SER A 106 -27.01 -25.14 8.21
CA SER A 106 -26.14 -25.70 9.24
C SER A 106 -26.37 -25.00 10.58
N ASP A 107 -26.42 -25.77 11.67
CA ASP A 107 -26.53 -25.29 13.04
C ASP A 107 -25.17 -25.28 13.78
N THR A 108 -24.06 -25.53 13.06
CA THR A 108 -22.70 -25.71 13.60
C THR A 108 -21.80 -24.54 13.20
N PHE A 109 -21.03 -23.98 14.13
CA PHE A 109 -20.07 -22.91 13.83
C PHE A 109 -18.65 -23.29 14.25
N ASP A 110 -17.91 -23.89 13.33
CA ASP A 110 -16.58 -24.47 13.57
C ASP A 110 -15.58 -24.29 12.42
N SER A 111 -15.90 -23.45 11.43
CA SER A 111 -15.11 -23.35 10.20
C SER A 111 -15.16 -21.98 9.52
N ARG A 112 -14.15 -21.74 8.67
CA ARG A 112 -14.08 -20.58 7.75
C ARG A 112 -15.25 -20.53 6.77
N GLY A 113 -15.75 -21.68 6.33
CA GLY A 113 -16.92 -21.72 5.47
C GLY A 113 -18.16 -21.15 6.15
N MET A 114 -18.35 -21.45 7.44
CA MET A 114 -19.47 -20.91 8.21
C MET A 114 -19.28 -19.43 8.54
N GLU A 115 -18.07 -19.01 8.87
CA GLU A 115 -17.74 -17.58 9.04
C GLU A 115 -18.06 -16.78 7.77
N ALA A 116 -17.68 -17.26 6.58
CA ALA A 116 -17.99 -16.58 5.32
C ALA A 116 -19.50 -16.48 5.03
N ARG A 117 -20.30 -17.45 5.49
CA ARG A 117 -21.78 -17.36 5.46
C ARG A 117 -22.26 -16.25 6.40
N LEU A 118 -21.78 -16.25 7.65
CA LEU A 118 -22.12 -15.23 8.64
C LEU A 118 -21.74 -13.83 8.17
N LYS A 119 -20.52 -13.63 7.64
CA LYS A 119 -20.08 -12.32 7.11
C LYS A 119 -21.06 -11.77 6.08
N GLY A 120 -21.48 -12.59 5.13
CA GLY A 120 -22.45 -12.17 4.11
C GLY A 120 -23.84 -11.88 4.69
N ASP A 121 -24.29 -12.66 5.67
CA ASP A 121 -25.62 -12.50 6.27
C ASP A 121 -25.69 -11.36 7.30
N ALA A 122 -24.62 -11.12 8.06
CA ALA A 122 -24.51 -10.03 9.02
C ALA A 122 -24.51 -8.67 8.33
N ASP A 123 -23.71 -8.49 7.27
CA ASP A 123 -23.73 -7.26 6.46
C ASP A 123 -25.12 -7.02 5.85
N LYS A 124 -25.76 -8.07 5.31
CA LYS A 124 -27.15 -7.99 4.85
C LYS A 124 -28.09 -7.58 5.97
N ALA A 125 -28.07 -8.24 7.12
CA ALA A 125 -28.99 -7.96 8.21
C ALA A 125 -28.86 -6.51 8.71
N LEU A 126 -27.63 -6.00 8.84
CA LEU A 126 -27.40 -4.62 9.27
C LEU A 126 -27.90 -3.60 8.24
N ARG A 127 -27.60 -3.81 6.95
CA ARG A 127 -28.11 -2.96 5.87
C ARG A 127 -29.63 -2.98 5.80
N GLN A 128 -30.25 -4.15 5.90
CA GLN A 128 -31.72 -4.29 5.89
C GLN A 128 -32.33 -3.60 7.12
N ALA A 129 -31.71 -3.70 8.30
CA ALA A 129 -32.14 -2.98 9.50
C ALA A 129 -32.09 -1.46 9.32
N LEU A 130 -31.01 -0.93 8.73
CA LEU A 130 -30.87 0.49 8.42
C LEU A 130 -31.84 0.95 7.31
N MET A 131 -31.96 0.18 6.22
CA MET A 131 -32.92 0.46 5.15
C MET A 131 -34.34 0.51 5.68
N PHE A 132 -34.71 -0.38 6.62
CA PHE A 132 -36.00 -0.29 7.31
C PHE A 132 -36.12 1.03 8.10
N TRP A 133 -35.09 1.41 8.88
CA TRP A 133 -35.10 2.67 9.63
C TRP A 133 -35.32 3.92 8.74
N PHE A 134 -34.64 4.00 7.60
CA PHE A 134 -34.71 5.15 6.69
C PHE A 134 -35.95 5.15 5.81
N THR A 135 -36.43 3.99 5.37
CA THR A 135 -37.51 3.91 4.37
C THR A 135 -38.87 3.50 4.93
N GLY A 136 -38.90 2.79 6.07
CA GLY A 136 -40.11 2.18 6.63
C GLY A 136 -40.67 1.01 5.83
N ARG A 137 -39.98 0.52 4.79
CA ARG A 137 -40.48 -0.58 3.95
C ARG A 137 -40.40 -1.91 4.68
N GLU A 138 -41.53 -2.60 4.76
CA GLU A 138 -41.69 -3.85 5.51
C GLU A 138 -40.72 -4.95 5.06
N ALA A 139 -40.46 -5.06 3.74
CA ALA A 139 -39.56 -6.06 3.17
C ALA A 139 -38.19 -6.05 3.85
N HIS A 140 -37.64 -4.86 4.14
CA HIS A 140 -36.35 -4.74 4.80
C HIS A 140 -36.36 -5.27 6.24
N ARG A 141 -37.42 -4.98 7.00
CA ARG A 141 -37.58 -5.56 8.34
C ARG A 141 -37.74 -7.07 8.27
N ALA A 142 -38.54 -7.58 7.33
CA ALA A 142 -38.74 -9.00 7.14
C ALA A 142 -37.42 -9.73 6.83
N ASN A 143 -36.60 -9.18 5.95
CA ASN A 143 -35.28 -9.72 5.62
C ASN A 143 -34.33 -9.75 6.82
N ALA A 144 -34.21 -8.64 7.55
CA ALA A 144 -33.38 -8.57 8.76
C ALA A 144 -33.84 -9.59 9.82
N MET A 145 -35.14 -9.64 10.11
CA MET A 145 -35.71 -10.58 11.09
C MET A 145 -35.55 -12.03 10.64
N ASN A 146 -35.68 -12.35 9.35
CA ASN A 146 -35.44 -13.69 8.83
C ASN A 146 -34.01 -14.14 9.11
N ILE A 147 -33.02 -13.33 8.72
CA ILE A 147 -31.60 -13.65 8.93
C ILE A 147 -31.31 -13.83 10.43
N ILE A 148 -31.70 -12.87 11.27
CA ILE A 148 -31.44 -12.94 12.71
C ILE A 148 -32.08 -14.18 13.33
N ARG A 149 -33.32 -14.51 12.96
CA ARG A 149 -34.03 -15.70 13.46
C ARG A 149 -33.40 -17.01 12.99
N THR A 150 -32.90 -17.08 11.75
CA THR A 150 -32.14 -18.25 11.26
C THR A 150 -30.89 -18.47 12.10
N TRP A 151 -30.08 -17.44 12.32
CA TRP A 151 -28.88 -17.53 13.16
C TRP A 151 -29.20 -17.72 14.66
N SER A 152 -30.40 -17.36 15.10
CA SER A 152 -30.89 -17.67 16.46
C SER A 152 -31.22 -19.15 16.67
N LYS A 153 -31.17 -19.99 15.63
CA LYS A 153 -31.43 -21.45 15.69
C LYS A 153 -30.17 -22.31 15.74
N MET A 154 -28.98 -21.69 15.77
CA MET A 154 -27.71 -22.42 15.93
C MET A 154 -27.70 -23.27 17.21
N ASP A 155 -26.98 -24.39 17.20
CA ASP A 155 -26.81 -25.21 18.40
C ASP A 155 -25.68 -24.62 19.26
N PRO A 156 -25.98 -24.12 20.49
CA PRO A 156 -24.97 -23.50 21.35
C PRO A 156 -23.82 -24.45 21.75
N LYS A 157 -23.95 -25.76 21.56
CA LYS A 157 -22.89 -26.75 21.85
C LYS A 157 -21.97 -27.03 20.67
N LYS A 158 -22.29 -26.53 19.46
CA LYS A 158 -21.56 -26.81 18.22
C LYS A 158 -20.70 -25.65 17.75
N TYR A 159 -20.23 -24.82 18.68
CA TYR A 159 -19.27 -23.77 18.43
C TYR A 159 -17.86 -24.30 18.74
N LYS A 160 -16.92 -24.13 17.82
CA LYS A 160 -15.55 -24.60 18.00
C LYS A 160 -14.55 -23.66 17.34
N SER A 161 -13.45 -23.39 18.04
CA SER A 161 -12.35 -22.58 17.52
C SER A 161 -11.71 -23.19 16.26
N PHE A 162 -11.31 -22.33 15.33
CA PHE A 162 -10.61 -22.65 14.09
C PHE A 162 -9.54 -21.58 13.80
N PRO A 163 -8.57 -21.83 12.90
CA PRO A 163 -7.46 -20.90 12.67
C PRO A 163 -7.93 -19.46 12.41
N GLU A 164 -7.42 -18.53 13.21
CA GLU A 164 -7.71 -17.08 13.24
C GLU A 164 -9.18 -16.66 13.41
N ASP A 165 -10.03 -17.55 13.93
CA ASP A 165 -11.43 -17.27 14.29
C ASP A 165 -11.68 -15.90 14.95
N HIS A 166 -10.90 -15.53 15.96
CA HIS A 166 -11.02 -14.31 16.75
C HIS A 166 -10.86 -13.02 15.92
N ILE A 167 -10.13 -13.06 14.79
CA ILE A 167 -9.98 -11.90 13.90
C ILE A 167 -11.18 -11.83 12.95
N HIS A 168 -11.47 -12.95 12.28
CA HIS A 168 -12.40 -12.95 11.14
C HIS A 168 -13.87 -13.02 11.57
N THR A 169 -14.18 -13.64 12.71
CA THR A 169 -15.56 -13.71 13.20
C THR A 169 -16.03 -12.42 13.88
N SER A 170 -15.11 -11.58 14.35
CA SER A 170 -15.41 -10.42 15.21
C SER A 170 -16.40 -9.43 14.61
N TYR A 171 -16.09 -8.82 13.46
CA TYR A 171 -17.02 -7.85 12.85
C TYR A 171 -18.33 -8.47 12.36
N PRO A 172 -18.35 -9.65 11.70
CA PRO A 172 -19.61 -10.33 11.38
C PRO A 172 -20.52 -10.56 12.59
N ILE A 173 -19.94 -10.98 13.74
CA ILE A 173 -20.70 -11.12 14.99
C ILE A 173 -21.22 -9.76 15.46
N GLN A 174 -20.36 -8.74 15.49
CA GLN A 174 -20.73 -7.39 15.92
C GLN A 174 -21.86 -6.81 15.05
N ASP A 175 -21.81 -6.97 13.74
CA ASP A 175 -22.79 -6.43 12.80
C ASP A 175 -24.14 -7.14 12.92
N LEU A 176 -24.16 -8.46 13.11
CA LEU A 176 -25.42 -9.17 13.36
C LEU A 176 -26.05 -8.78 14.71
N ILE A 177 -25.22 -8.54 15.74
CA ILE A 177 -25.69 -8.01 17.03
C ILE A 177 -26.25 -6.59 16.88
N ARG A 178 -25.59 -5.71 16.11
CA ARG A 178 -26.11 -4.36 15.80
C ARG A 178 -27.44 -4.43 15.06
N ALA A 179 -27.58 -5.31 14.07
CA ALA A 179 -28.83 -5.53 13.36
C ALA A 179 -29.96 -5.96 14.32
N ALA A 180 -29.67 -6.93 15.19
CA ALA A 180 -30.61 -7.37 16.24
C ALA A 180 -30.96 -6.25 17.22
N GLU A 181 -30.01 -5.41 17.61
CA GLU A 181 -30.27 -4.25 18.46
C GLU A 181 -31.22 -3.26 17.79
N LEU A 182 -31.00 -2.93 16.51
CA LEU A 182 -31.90 -2.06 15.75
C LEU A 182 -33.30 -2.66 15.64
N MET A 183 -33.42 -3.95 15.35
CA MET A 183 -34.73 -4.63 15.29
C MET A 183 -35.44 -4.67 16.65
N ARG A 184 -34.69 -4.80 17.75
CA ARG A 184 -35.20 -4.72 19.13
C ARG A 184 -35.70 -3.32 19.48
N CYS A 185 -35.06 -2.28 18.95
CA CYS A 185 -35.35 -0.88 19.34
C CYS A 185 -36.32 -0.17 18.40
N THR A 186 -36.63 -0.71 17.22
CA THR A 186 -37.52 -0.08 16.24
C THR A 186 -38.94 -0.63 16.29
N SER A 187 -39.93 0.20 15.96
CA SER A 187 -41.32 -0.25 15.80
C SER A 187 -41.46 -1.24 14.64
N SER A 188 -42.50 -2.06 14.69
CA SER A 188 -42.84 -3.02 13.65
C SER A 188 -44.17 -2.65 13.00
N PRO A 189 -44.30 -2.72 11.67
CA PRO A 189 -45.59 -2.52 10.99
C PRO A 189 -46.54 -3.72 11.19
N LYS A 190 -46.02 -4.89 11.55
CA LYS A 190 -46.79 -6.13 11.73
C LYS A 190 -46.33 -6.91 12.97
N ARG A 191 -47.28 -7.54 13.64
CA ARG A 191 -47.02 -8.36 14.84
C ARG A 191 -46.05 -9.53 14.59
N SER A 192 -46.08 -10.15 13.41
CA SER A 192 -45.17 -11.26 13.06
C SER A 192 -43.70 -10.84 12.93
N LEU A 193 -43.45 -9.56 12.69
CA LEU A 193 -42.11 -8.96 12.53
C LEU A 193 -41.64 -8.20 13.78
N GLU A 194 -42.44 -8.20 14.85
CA GLU A 194 -42.01 -7.65 16.13
C GLU A 194 -40.83 -8.45 16.69
N TRP A 195 -39.90 -7.73 17.31
CA TRP A 195 -38.91 -8.35 18.16
C TRP A 195 -39.59 -8.79 19.46
N THR A 196 -39.52 -10.09 19.77
CA THR A 196 -40.21 -10.66 20.93
C THR A 196 -39.24 -11.08 22.03
N GLY A 197 -39.77 -11.35 23.23
CA GLY A 197 -38.98 -11.96 24.31
C GLY A 197 -38.38 -13.32 23.92
N ARG A 198 -39.05 -14.08 23.03
CA ARG A 198 -38.51 -15.35 22.49
C ARG A 198 -37.32 -15.11 21.57
N ASP A 199 -37.41 -14.11 20.69
CA ASP A 199 -36.28 -13.71 19.83
C ASP A 199 -35.08 -13.30 20.70
N ASN A 200 -35.32 -12.51 21.76
CA ASN A 200 -34.28 -12.10 22.70
C ASN A 200 -33.59 -13.29 23.38
N ILE A 201 -34.36 -14.23 23.93
CA ILE A 201 -33.80 -15.41 24.60
C ILE A 201 -33.05 -16.30 23.60
N ALA A 202 -33.64 -16.57 22.43
CA ALA A 202 -33.05 -17.44 21.42
C ALA A 202 -31.74 -16.86 20.88
N PHE A 203 -31.72 -15.60 20.46
CA PHE A 203 -30.53 -14.97 19.90
C PHE A 203 -29.39 -14.89 20.92
N ILE A 204 -29.69 -14.52 22.18
CA ILE A 204 -28.67 -14.49 23.24
C ILE A 204 -28.11 -15.90 23.50
N ARG A 205 -28.99 -16.87 23.74
CA ARG A 205 -28.59 -18.23 24.14
C ARG A 205 -27.85 -18.98 23.03
N ASN A 206 -28.33 -18.86 21.80
CA ASN A 206 -27.90 -19.71 20.69
C ASN A 206 -26.83 -19.06 19.79
N PHE A 207 -26.72 -17.73 19.80
CA PHE A 207 -25.76 -17.00 18.96
C PHE A 207 -24.78 -16.16 19.79
N VAL A 208 -25.25 -15.17 20.55
CA VAL A 208 -24.36 -14.19 21.20
C VAL A 208 -23.44 -14.84 22.23
N THR A 209 -24.00 -15.59 23.19
CA THR A 209 -23.22 -16.19 24.28
C THR A 209 -22.20 -17.22 23.77
N PRO A 210 -22.55 -18.18 22.88
CA PRO A 210 -21.57 -19.11 22.32
C PRO A 210 -20.48 -18.42 21.50
N CYS A 211 -20.83 -17.39 20.71
CA CYS A 211 -19.83 -16.60 19.95
C CYS A 211 -18.83 -15.92 20.90
N VAL A 212 -19.33 -15.19 21.90
CA VAL A 212 -18.48 -14.45 22.85
C VAL A 212 -17.55 -15.41 23.61
N SER A 213 -18.09 -16.51 24.13
CA SER A 213 -17.32 -17.47 24.93
C SER A 213 -16.32 -18.29 24.11
N THR A 214 -16.62 -18.60 22.85
CA THR A 214 -15.77 -19.46 22.00
C THR A 214 -14.68 -18.65 21.30
N PHE A 215 -15.01 -17.47 20.77
CA PHE A 215 -14.14 -16.74 19.84
C PHE A 215 -13.58 -15.43 20.41
N LEU A 216 -14.27 -14.79 21.36
CA LEU A 216 -14.04 -13.37 21.68
C LEU A 216 -13.55 -13.09 23.11
N ASP A 217 -13.58 -14.07 24.02
CA ASP A 217 -13.20 -13.89 25.43
C ASP A 217 -11.81 -14.42 25.79
N ARG A 218 -10.78 -13.88 25.13
CA ARG A 218 -9.38 -14.19 25.43
C ARG A 218 -8.51 -12.94 25.53
N ASN A 219 -7.74 -12.85 26.62
CA ASN A 219 -6.69 -11.84 26.77
C ASN A 219 -5.37 -12.36 26.17
N GLY A 220 -4.54 -11.46 25.64
CA GLY A 220 -3.19 -11.78 25.17
C GLY A 220 -3.08 -12.25 23.72
N HIS A 221 -4.06 -11.95 22.87
CA HIS A 221 -3.81 -11.96 21.42
C HIS A 221 -2.85 -10.84 21.03
N PHE A 222 -2.21 -10.98 19.87
CA PHE A 222 -1.17 -10.07 19.41
C PHE A 222 -1.74 -8.75 18.89
N MET A 223 -1.53 -7.65 19.62
CA MET A 223 -1.84 -6.26 19.20
C MET A 223 -3.26 -6.13 18.63
N ASN A 224 -3.46 -5.64 17.40
CA ASN A 224 -4.80 -5.47 16.82
C ASN A 224 -5.66 -6.75 16.82
N GLN A 225 -5.03 -7.94 16.84
CA GLN A 225 -5.71 -9.23 16.93
C GLN A 225 -6.41 -9.41 18.28
N ALA A 226 -6.00 -8.70 19.33
CA ALA A 226 -6.75 -8.59 20.59
C ALA A 226 -7.85 -7.52 20.53
N GLY A 227 -7.69 -6.49 19.70
CA GLY A 227 -8.67 -5.43 19.52
C GLY A 227 -9.96 -5.89 18.85
N TYR A 228 -9.87 -6.66 17.75
CA TYR A 228 -11.03 -7.19 17.03
C TYR A 228 -12.02 -7.94 17.94
N PRO A 229 -11.61 -8.99 18.68
CA PRO A 229 -12.52 -9.71 19.57
C PRO A 229 -12.99 -8.85 20.74
N MET A 230 -12.19 -7.90 21.22
CA MET A 230 -12.58 -7.00 22.30
C MET A 230 -13.76 -6.10 21.90
N ALA A 231 -13.70 -5.48 20.72
CA ALA A 231 -14.78 -4.66 20.18
C ALA A 231 -16.08 -5.48 20.00
N ALA A 232 -15.98 -6.67 19.40
CA ALA A 232 -17.14 -7.54 19.19
C ALA A 232 -17.72 -8.08 20.51
N ALA A 233 -16.88 -8.45 21.48
CA ALA A 233 -17.32 -8.88 22.80
C ALA A 233 -18.04 -7.74 23.54
N MET A 234 -17.52 -6.50 23.47
CA MET A 234 -18.16 -5.35 24.09
C MET A 234 -19.57 -5.08 23.52
N ALA A 235 -19.77 -5.28 22.21
CA ALA A 235 -21.09 -5.24 21.61
C ALA A 235 -22.03 -6.31 22.18
N GLY A 236 -21.53 -7.55 22.37
CA GLY A 236 -22.27 -8.62 23.03
C GLY A 236 -22.62 -8.30 24.49
N ASP A 237 -21.68 -7.71 25.23
CA ASP A 237 -21.88 -7.32 26.64
C ASP A 237 -22.95 -6.23 26.77
N ILE A 238 -22.92 -5.21 25.92
CA ILE A 238 -23.97 -4.19 25.84
C ILE A 238 -25.30 -4.87 25.50
N PHE A 239 -25.38 -5.63 24.41
CA PHE A 239 -26.63 -6.25 23.95
C PHE A 239 -27.30 -7.13 25.03
N THR A 240 -26.49 -7.90 25.76
CA THR A 240 -26.92 -8.82 26.81
C THR A 240 -27.08 -8.16 28.18
N ASN A 241 -26.74 -6.87 28.32
CA ASN A 241 -26.71 -6.13 29.57
C ASN A 241 -25.71 -6.70 30.60
N ASN A 242 -24.61 -7.30 30.15
CA ASN A 242 -23.60 -7.91 31.02
C ASN A 242 -22.59 -6.88 31.53
N ARG A 243 -22.94 -6.23 32.64
CA ARG A 243 -22.12 -5.17 33.23
C ARG A 243 -20.72 -5.61 33.63
N LYS A 244 -20.58 -6.80 34.21
CA LYS A 244 -19.29 -7.33 34.70
C LYS A 244 -18.31 -7.57 33.55
N SER A 245 -18.77 -8.20 32.46
CA SER A 245 -17.91 -8.40 31.29
C SER A 245 -17.56 -7.09 30.61
N TYR A 246 -18.50 -6.15 30.51
CA TYR A 246 -18.24 -4.81 29.98
C TYR A 246 -17.15 -4.06 30.78
N GLU A 247 -17.25 -4.05 32.11
CA GLU A 247 -16.25 -3.43 32.99
C GLU A 247 -14.85 -4.05 32.81
N LYS A 248 -14.79 -5.39 32.68
CA LYS A 248 -13.56 -6.11 32.33
C LYS A 248 -12.98 -5.62 31.00
N ARG A 249 -13.82 -5.47 29.96
CA ARG A 249 -13.40 -5.00 28.63
C ARG A 249 -12.95 -3.55 28.62
N VAL A 250 -13.59 -2.67 29.40
CA VAL A 250 -13.15 -1.28 29.55
C VAL A 250 -11.77 -1.22 30.19
N GLU A 251 -11.50 -2.02 31.23
CA GLU A 251 -10.17 -2.07 31.84
C GLU A 251 -9.11 -2.63 30.87
N TRP A 252 -9.44 -3.66 30.08
CA TRP A 252 -8.54 -4.17 29.04
C TRP A 252 -8.28 -3.15 27.93
N PHE A 253 -9.27 -2.33 27.58
CA PHE A 253 -9.11 -1.30 26.56
C PHE A 253 -8.23 -0.15 27.04
N THR A 254 -8.32 0.25 28.30
CA THR A 254 -7.57 1.40 28.82
C THR A 254 -6.15 1.02 29.25
N ILE A 255 -6.00 0.07 30.17
CA ILE A 255 -4.72 -0.27 30.81
C ILE A 255 -4.32 -1.72 30.57
N ASN A 256 -5.26 -2.65 30.63
CA ASN A 256 -5.04 -4.10 30.60
C ASN A 256 -3.96 -4.54 31.58
N LYS A 257 -4.14 -4.22 32.87
CA LYS A 257 -3.10 -4.44 33.89
C LYS A 257 -2.62 -5.89 33.94
N ASP A 258 -3.50 -6.85 33.65
CA ASP A 258 -3.24 -8.29 33.69
C ASP A 258 -2.94 -8.91 32.30
N ALA A 259 -2.56 -8.09 31.32
CA ALA A 259 -2.13 -8.58 30.00
C ALA A 259 -1.02 -9.65 30.13
N PRO A 260 -1.16 -10.84 29.53
CA PRO A 260 -0.12 -11.87 29.56
C PRO A 260 1.21 -11.43 28.94
N ASN A 261 1.17 -10.45 28.04
CA ASN A 261 2.32 -9.85 27.40
C ASN A 261 2.05 -8.36 27.18
N LYS A 262 2.91 -7.49 27.73
CA LYS A 262 2.74 -6.03 27.63
C LYS A 262 3.14 -5.48 26.26
N GLY A 263 3.99 -6.19 25.51
CA GLY A 263 4.31 -5.88 24.13
C GLY A 263 3.11 -6.11 23.19
N TRP A 264 2.31 -7.13 23.48
CA TRP A 264 1.15 -7.54 22.66
C TRP A 264 -0.17 -6.88 23.06
N SER A 265 -0.24 -6.26 24.24
CA SER A 265 -1.47 -5.72 24.80
C SER A 265 -2.07 -4.64 23.89
N PHE A 266 -3.37 -4.78 23.54
CA PHE A 266 -4.12 -3.80 22.76
C PHE A 266 -4.58 -2.58 23.59
N SER A 267 -4.17 -2.42 24.85
CA SER A 267 -4.65 -1.29 25.65
C SER A 267 -4.13 0.05 25.11
N ILE A 268 -4.88 1.13 25.33
CA ILE A 268 -4.41 2.50 25.02
C ILE A 268 -3.03 2.72 25.64
N ARG A 269 -2.82 2.32 26.89
CA ARG A 269 -1.53 2.49 27.57
C ARG A 269 -0.37 1.76 26.89
N ASP A 270 -0.58 0.51 26.49
CA ASP A 270 0.51 -0.37 26.07
C ASP A 270 0.76 -0.33 24.55
N LEU A 271 -0.27 -0.09 23.73
CA LEU A 271 -0.16 -0.02 22.26
C LEU A 271 -0.02 1.41 21.73
N ALA A 272 -0.76 2.37 22.30
CA ALA A 272 -0.57 3.81 22.05
C ALA A 272 0.48 4.37 23.02
N ARG A 273 1.67 3.79 22.98
CA ARG A 273 2.63 3.83 24.08
C ARG A 273 3.30 5.18 24.24
N LEU A 274 3.47 5.62 25.49
CA LEU A 274 4.39 6.72 25.82
C LEU A 274 5.78 6.11 26.00
N VAL A 275 6.68 6.36 25.07
CA VAL A 275 8.03 5.80 25.07
C VAL A 275 8.99 6.85 25.63
N ASP A 276 9.52 6.57 26.82
CA ASP A 276 10.44 7.43 27.56
C ASP A 276 11.86 6.82 27.65
N THR A 277 12.06 5.64 27.06
CA THR A 277 13.30 4.87 27.15
C THR A 277 13.53 4.18 25.81
N ASN A 278 14.73 4.34 25.25
CA ASN A 278 15.16 3.58 24.10
C ASN A 278 15.43 2.14 24.52
N ALA A 279 14.63 1.19 24.03
CA ALA A 279 14.76 -0.20 24.45
C ALA A 279 16.04 -0.89 23.97
N ALA A 280 16.68 -0.37 22.93
CA ALA A 280 17.93 -0.91 22.41
C ALA A 280 19.14 -0.46 23.24
N THR A 281 19.14 0.77 23.74
CA THR A 281 20.28 1.36 24.48
C THR A 281 20.07 1.46 25.99
N GLY A 282 18.82 1.43 26.44
CA GLY A 282 18.43 1.70 27.83
C GLY A 282 18.41 3.20 28.20
N GLU A 283 18.74 4.09 27.26
CA GLU A 283 18.80 5.53 27.52
C GLU A 283 17.40 6.14 27.68
N LYS A 284 17.29 7.10 28.62
CA LYS A 284 16.05 7.87 28.81
C LYS A 284 15.88 8.92 27.70
N VAL A 285 14.65 9.07 27.24
CA VAL A 285 14.25 10.03 26.21
C VAL A 285 13.36 11.10 26.82
N SER A 286 13.72 12.37 26.60
CA SER A 286 13.00 13.54 27.10
C SER A 286 12.93 14.63 26.01
N PRO A 287 11.72 15.09 25.62
CA PRO A 287 10.42 14.61 26.07
C PRO A 287 10.15 13.18 25.53
N PRO A 288 9.30 12.38 26.22
CA PRO A 288 8.89 11.08 25.71
C PRO A 288 8.06 11.23 24.44
N ASN A 289 8.05 10.19 23.60
CA ASN A 289 7.29 10.17 22.35
C ASN A 289 6.05 9.27 22.49
N ALA A 290 4.87 9.75 22.10
CA ALA A 290 3.73 8.88 21.90
C ALA A 290 3.86 8.23 20.51
N GLN A 291 3.92 6.90 20.44
CA GLN A 291 4.01 6.17 19.18
C GLN A 291 3.12 4.93 19.20
N LEU A 292 2.54 4.62 18.04
CA LEU A 292 1.73 3.44 17.85
C LEU A 292 2.64 2.23 17.60
N VAL A 293 2.69 1.28 18.54
CA VAL A 293 3.73 0.24 18.54
C VAL A 293 3.64 -0.69 17.32
N GLU A 294 2.44 -1.03 16.85
CA GLU A 294 2.29 -1.93 15.70
C GLU A 294 2.77 -1.30 14.36
N MET A 295 3.08 0.00 14.34
CA MET A 295 3.76 0.61 13.18
C MET A 295 5.15 0.01 12.90
N GLY A 296 5.78 -0.64 13.87
CA GLY A 296 7.00 -1.41 13.65
C GLY A 296 6.76 -2.72 12.89
N ARG A 297 5.51 -3.18 12.75
CA ARG A 297 5.16 -4.37 11.98
C ARG A 297 4.80 -4.04 10.54
N ASP A 298 3.75 -3.25 10.34
CA ASP A 298 3.29 -2.71 9.05
C ASP A 298 2.14 -1.72 9.25
N GLN A 299 1.85 -0.89 8.26
CA GLN A 299 0.86 0.19 8.40
C GLN A 299 -0.59 -0.27 8.23
N ALA A 300 -0.86 -1.45 7.66
CA ALA A 300 -2.21 -1.97 7.55
C ALA A 300 -2.73 -2.41 8.93
N HIS A 301 -1.87 -3.06 9.73
CA HIS A 301 -2.23 -3.45 11.09
C HIS A 301 -2.33 -2.23 12.00
N ALA A 302 -1.37 -1.31 11.93
CA ALA A 302 -1.39 -0.06 12.71
C ALA A 302 -2.62 0.81 12.38
N GLY A 303 -2.99 0.94 11.10
CA GLY A 303 -4.24 1.62 10.73
C GLY A 303 -5.47 0.94 11.33
N GLY A 304 -5.46 -0.39 11.41
CA GLY A 304 -6.48 -1.18 12.11
C GLY A 304 -6.57 -0.90 13.61
N ASP A 305 -5.45 -0.64 14.29
CA ASP A 305 -5.46 -0.24 15.71
C ASP A 305 -6.29 1.01 15.94
N VAL A 306 -6.04 2.04 15.12
CA VAL A 306 -6.70 3.33 15.23
C VAL A 306 -8.21 3.20 14.98
N ASP A 307 -8.62 2.44 13.96
CA ASP A 307 -10.03 2.13 13.70
C ASP A 307 -10.69 1.43 14.90
N ILE A 308 -10.07 0.37 15.41
CA ILE A 308 -10.63 -0.39 16.54
C ILE A 308 -10.71 0.48 17.81
N PHE A 309 -9.69 1.30 18.09
CA PHE A 309 -9.72 2.27 19.20
C PHE A 309 -10.93 3.19 19.10
N MET A 310 -11.19 3.73 17.92
CA MET A 310 -12.32 4.63 17.70
C MET A 310 -13.67 3.90 17.76
N ASN A 311 -13.77 2.68 17.24
CA ASN A 311 -14.97 1.84 17.39
C ASN A 311 -15.30 1.58 18.87
N ILE A 312 -14.32 1.22 19.70
CA ILE A 312 -14.52 0.98 21.13
C ILE A 312 -14.84 2.29 21.86
N ALA A 313 -14.08 3.36 21.60
CA ALA A 313 -14.31 4.68 22.19
C ALA A 313 -15.72 5.21 21.87
N ARG A 314 -16.22 4.99 20.65
CA ARG A 314 -17.58 5.32 20.23
C ARG A 314 -18.62 4.55 21.03
N MET A 315 -18.45 3.25 21.22
CA MET A 315 -19.36 2.46 22.07
C MET A 315 -19.36 2.98 23.51
N MET A 316 -18.19 3.27 24.08
CA MET A 316 -18.08 3.85 25.43
C MET A 316 -18.76 5.22 25.54
N ASN A 317 -18.55 6.12 24.56
CA ASN A 317 -19.17 7.44 24.53
C ASN A 317 -20.70 7.37 24.44
N VAL A 318 -21.24 6.49 23.60
CA VAL A 318 -22.69 6.28 23.50
C VAL A 318 -23.29 5.77 24.82
N GLN A 319 -22.53 4.97 25.57
CA GLN A 319 -22.91 4.53 26.92
C GLN A 319 -22.67 5.58 28.01
N GLY A 320 -22.02 6.71 27.69
CA GLY A 320 -21.61 7.72 28.69
C GLY A 320 -20.55 7.20 29.67
N THR A 321 -19.76 6.20 29.27
CA THR A 321 -18.77 5.57 30.13
C THR A 321 -17.54 6.46 30.29
N LYS A 322 -17.22 6.76 31.56
CA LYS A 322 -15.98 7.42 31.97
C LYS A 322 -15.11 6.47 32.76
N VAL A 323 -13.81 6.75 32.79
CA VAL A 323 -12.81 5.94 33.49
C VAL A 323 -11.98 6.80 34.43
N ASP A 324 -11.47 6.17 35.48
CA ASP A 324 -10.45 6.77 36.34
C ASP A 324 -9.17 6.99 35.51
N PRO A 325 -8.60 8.20 35.47
CA PRO A 325 -7.46 8.54 34.61
C PRO A 325 -6.18 7.78 34.98
N VAL A 326 -6.11 7.16 36.16
CA VAL A 326 -4.94 6.41 36.64
C VAL A 326 -5.14 4.91 36.49
N THR A 327 -6.30 4.38 36.90
CA THR A 327 -6.53 2.92 36.89
C THR A 327 -7.24 2.41 35.64
N GLY A 328 -7.80 3.31 34.81
CA GLY A 328 -8.51 2.94 33.58
C GLY A 328 -9.81 2.15 33.80
N THR A 329 -10.21 1.93 35.05
CA THR A 329 -11.48 1.28 35.41
C THR A 329 -12.62 2.29 35.35
N ILE A 330 -13.84 1.83 35.10
CA ILE A 330 -15.02 2.71 35.08
C ILE A 330 -15.12 3.53 36.38
N SER A 331 -15.35 4.83 36.25
CA SER A 331 -15.43 5.76 37.37
C SER A 331 -16.51 6.82 37.13
N THR A 332 -17.16 7.24 38.22
CA THR A 332 -18.11 8.35 38.25
C THR A 332 -17.60 9.55 39.04
N LYS A 333 -16.33 9.52 39.47
CA LYS A 333 -15.70 10.64 40.18
C LYS A 333 -15.56 11.85 39.26
N GLU A 334 -15.34 13.02 39.84
CA GLU A 334 -15.29 14.29 39.12
C GLU A 334 -14.16 14.33 38.08
N GLU A 335 -13.01 13.76 38.45
CA GLU A 335 -11.81 13.63 37.60
C GLU A 335 -11.92 12.55 36.52
N ALA A 336 -13.02 11.79 36.47
CA ALA A 336 -13.18 10.72 35.49
C ALA A 336 -13.27 11.29 34.06
N VAL A 337 -12.52 10.67 33.15
CA VAL A 337 -12.35 11.13 31.76
C VAL A 337 -13.04 10.18 30.78
N GLY A 338 -13.37 10.68 29.59
CA GLY A 338 -13.88 9.86 28.50
C GLY A 338 -12.78 9.01 27.86
N PRO A 339 -13.14 8.06 26.97
CA PRO A 339 -12.19 7.21 26.28
C PRO A 339 -11.22 8.02 25.40
N TYR A 340 -11.69 9.11 24.79
CA TYR A 340 -10.83 9.95 23.95
C TYR A 340 -9.85 10.76 24.78
N GLU A 341 -10.25 11.26 25.95
CA GLU A 341 -9.40 12.07 26.84
C GLU A 341 -8.44 11.25 27.72
N PHE A 342 -8.60 9.93 27.77
CA PHE A 342 -7.75 9.07 28.59
C PHE A 342 -6.27 9.15 28.20
N LEU A 343 -5.39 9.26 29.20
CA LEU A 343 -3.94 9.43 29.05
C LEU A 343 -3.52 10.63 28.17
N ASP A 344 -4.19 11.76 28.37
CA ASP A 344 -3.95 13.04 27.68
C ASP A 344 -4.19 12.93 26.18
N ASP A 345 -5.44 12.62 25.83
CA ASP A 345 -5.92 12.51 24.45
C ASP A 345 -5.13 11.48 23.61
N ARG A 346 -4.73 10.36 24.24
CA ARG A 346 -3.73 9.45 23.69
C ARG A 346 -4.10 8.87 22.33
N ILE A 347 -5.36 8.55 22.12
CA ILE A 347 -5.87 8.03 20.84
C ILE A 347 -5.67 9.06 19.73
N LEU A 348 -5.89 10.35 20.00
CA LEU A 348 -5.68 11.41 19.01
C LEU A 348 -4.19 11.61 18.72
N ALA A 349 -3.35 11.60 19.75
CA ALA A 349 -1.90 11.76 19.60
C ALA A 349 -1.28 10.65 18.71
N ILE A 350 -1.72 9.40 18.87
CA ILE A 350 -1.20 8.31 18.03
C ILE A 350 -1.81 8.28 16.63
N ALA A 351 -3.04 8.76 16.46
CA ALA A 351 -3.63 8.91 15.13
C ALA A 351 -2.85 9.97 14.34
N ASP A 352 -2.42 11.05 15.00
CA ASP A 352 -1.55 12.06 14.43
C ASP A 352 -0.16 11.52 14.07
N HIS A 353 0.48 10.76 14.99
CA HIS A 353 1.76 10.09 14.75
C HIS A 353 1.71 9.11 13.57
N PHE A 354 0.67 8.28 13.51
CA PHE A 354 0.42 7.37 12.39
C PHE A 354 0.22 8.14 11.08
N CYS A 355 -0.69 9.12 11.05
CA CYS A 355 -0.97 9.91 9.85
C CYS A 355 0.26 10.69 9.37
N ARG A 356 1.12 11.19 10.28
CA ARG A 356 2.39 11.84 9.92
C ARG A 356 3.26 10.95 9.03
N PHE A 357 3.43 9.69 9.44
CA PHE A 357 4.22 8.71 8.66
C PHE A 357 3.54 8.36 7.33
N MET A 358 2.23 8.14 7.36
CA MET A 358 1.43 7.79 6.18
C MET A 358 1.38 8.89 5.14
N LEU A 359 1.46 10.15 5.54
CA LEU A 359 1.53 11.31 4.65
C LEU A 359 2.95 11.54 4.08
N GLY A 360 3.94 10.77 4.51
CA GLY A 360 5.32 10.85 4.00
C GLY A 360 6.22 11.84 4.72
N TYR A 361 5.80 12.40 5.86
CA TYR A 361 6.68 13.20 6.69
C TYR A 361 7.70 12.32 7.40
N ASP A 362 8.85 12.91 7.77
CA ASP A 362 9.76 12.30 8.72
C ASP A 362 9.05 12.15 10.05
N THR A 363 9.02 10.93 10.60
CA THR A 363 8.27 10.60 11.81
C THR A 363 9.23 10.06 12.87
N PRO A 364 9.25 10.63 14.09
CA PRO A 364 10.13 10.15 15.15
C PRO A 364 9.72 8.74 15.59
N TRP A 365 10.71 7.90 15.81
CA TRP A 365 10.55 6.56 16.36
C TRP A 365 11.67 6.28 17.37
N ILE A 366 11.29 5.82 18.55
CA ILE A 366 12.22 5.31 19.55
C ILE A 366 12.13 3.78 19.51
N PRO A 367 13.26 3.04 19.46
CA PRO A 367 13.23 1.58 19.52
C PRO A 367 12.38 1.10 20.70
N THR A 368 11.36 0.30 20.41
CA THR A 368 10.27 0.01 21.35
C THR A 368 10.02 -1.48 21.46
N PRO A 369 9.83 -2.05 22.66
CA PRO A 369 9.58 -3.48 22.82
C PRO A 369 8.25 -3.91 22.17
N SER A 370 8.29 -4.97 21.39
CA SER A 370 7.09 -5.57 20.76
C SER A 370 6.70 -6.92 21.38
N ASP A 371 7.63 -7.58 22.09
CA ASP A 371 7.36 -8.76 22.91
C ASP A 371 7.99 -8.55 24.30
N ILE A 372 7.13 -8.54 25.33
CA ILE A 372 7.52 -8.41 26.73
C ILE A 372 6.96 -9.59 27.51
N ALA A 373 7.85 -10.46 28.00
CA ALA A 373 7.49 -11.61 28.81
C ALA A 373 6.78 -11.22 30.12
N PRO A 374 6.05 -12.16 30.76
CA PRO A 374 5.37 -11.90 32.04
C PRO A 374 6.29 -11.42 33.18
N ASP A 375 7.58 -11.78 33.14
CA ASP A 375 8.60 -11.38 34.10
C ASP A 375 9.24 -10.01 33.79
N GLY A 376 8.81 -9.34 32.72
CA GLY A 376 9.35 -8.07 32.25
C GLY A 376 10.49 -8.18 31.24
N THR A 377 10.94 -9.38 30.90
CA THR A 377 12.02 -9.59 29.92
C THR A 377 11.56 -9.15 28.53
N VAL A 378 12.30 -8.24 27.91
CA VAL A 378 12.09 -7.86 26.50
C VAL A 378 12.67 -8.95 25.60
N ARG A 379 11.82 -9.56 24.77
CA ARG A 379 12.20 -10.63 23.83
C ARG A 379 12.35 -10.14 22.40
N GLN A 380 11.66 -9.05 22.05
CA GLN A 380 11.69 -8.45 20.72
C GLN A 380 11.54 -6.93 20.82
N ILE A 381 12.28 -6.22 19.97
CA ILE A 381 12.27 -4.77 19.84
C ILE A 381 11.93 -4.44 18.39
N TYR A 382 11.10 -3.41 18.18
CA TYR A 382 10.96 -2.75 16.90
C TYR A 382 11.89 -1.55 16.82
N TYR A 383 12.91 -1.63 15.97
CA TYR A 383 13.97 -0.63 15.86
C TYR A 383 13.57 0.60 15.06
N ARG A 384 12.71 0.43 14.05
CA ARG A 384 12.15 1.50 13.23
C ARG A 384 10.70 1.18 12.82
N ILE A 385 10.03 2.18 12.24
CA ILE A 385 8.72 2.03 11.61
C ILE A 385 8.89 1.21 10.32
N ALA A 386 7.99 0.28 10.04
CA ALA A 386 7.95 -0.47 8.78
C ALA A 386 7.32 0.37 7.66
N ASP A 387 7.92 0.36 6.47
CA ASP A 387 7.44 1.06 5.28
C ASP A 387 6.30 0.32 4.58
N ASN A 388 6.09 -0.97 4.88
CA ASN A 388 4.99 -1.75 4.33
C ASN A 388 3.63 -1.04 4.48
N TYR A 389 2.97 -0.77 3.34
CA TYR A 389 1.71 -0.02 3.20
C TYR A 389 1.77 1.49 3.47
N ARG A 390 2.96 2.10 3.65
CA ARG A 390 3.11 3.55 3.78
C ARG A 390 2.51 4.29 2.59
N GLY A 391 1.80 5.38 2.83
CA GLY A 391 1.11 6.16 1.79
C GLY A 391 -0.31 5.68 1.45
N ARG A 392 -0.70 4.48 1.91
CA ARG A 392 -2.04 3.93 1.65
C ARG A 392 -3.11 4.56 2.55
N ILE A 393 -3.52 5.78 2.19
CA ILE A 393 -4.60 6.50 2.88
C ILE A 393 -6.01 6.06 2.41
N ARG A 394 -6.11 5.31 1.30
CA ARG A 394 -7.38 4.83 0.72
C ARG A 394 -8.14 3.77 1.54
N GLY A 395 -7.58 3.38 2.68
CA GLY A 395 -8.18 2.42 3.58
C GLY A 395 -8.49 2.91 4.98
N LEU A 396 -8.18 4.18 5.28
CA LEU A 396 -8.34 4.73 6.62
C LEU A 396 -9.81 5.10 6.88
N ASP A 397 -10.36 4.60 7.99
CA ASP A 397 -11.79 4.72 8.32
C ASP A 397 -12.01 5.10 9.79
N PHE A 398 -11.25 6.08 10.28
CA PHE A 398 -11.20 6.45 11.69
C PHE A 398 -11.39 7.96 11.90
N TRP A 399 -12.45 8.50 11.31
CA TRP A 399 -12.66 9.96 11.23
C TRP A 399 -13.59 10.54 12.30
N ASP A 400 -14.14 9.71 13.18
CA ASP A 400 -15.09 10.15 14.20
C ASP A 400 -14.43 11.02 15.29
N ALA A 401 -13.16 10.77 15.62
CA ALA A 401 -12.40 11.63 16.54
C ALA A 401 -12.32 13.08 16.02
N HIS A 402 -12.11 13.30 14.73
CA HIS A 402 -12.13 14.65 14.14
C HIS A 402 -13.43 15.39 14.48
N HIS A 403 -14.56 14.73 14.28
CA HIS A 403 -15.88 15.28 14.58
C HIS A 403 -16.10 15.46 16.09
N TYR A 404 -15.69 14.48 16.91
CA TYR A 404 -15.82 14.55 18.36
C TYR A 404 -15.06 15.75 18.94
N TYR A 405 -13.77 15.89 18.62
CA TYR A 405 -12.95 16.99 19.11
C TYR A 405 -13.46 18.35 18.60
N THR A 406 -13.82 18.44 17.32
CA THR A 406 -14.31 19.70 16.73
C THR A 406 -15.64 20.14 17.34
N TYR A 407 -16.65 19.25 17.34
CA TYR A 407 -18.04 19.64 17.63
C TYR A 407 -18.48 19.37 19.06
N THR A 408 -17.90 18.36 19.73
CA THR A 408 -18.22 18.05 21.14
C THR A 408 -17.27 18.76 22.10
N LYS A 409 -15.98 18.87 21.75
CA LYS A 409 -14.97 19.49 22.62
C LYS A 409 -14.63 20.94 22.25
N GLY A 410 -15.03 21.42 21.07
CA GLY A 410 -14.68 22.77 20.61
C GLY A 410 -13.18 22.94 20.34
N ILE A 411 -12.47 21.84 20.06
CA ILE A 411 -11.01 21.82 19.85
C ILE A 411 -10.72 21.92 18.35
N ASP A 412 -9.77 22.80 18.01
CA ASP A 412 -9.23 22.93 16.66
C ASP A 412 -8.25 21.79 16.37
N VAL A 413 -8.74 20.75 15.68
CA VAL A 413 -7.95 19.55 15.34
C VAL A 413 -6.78 19.90 14.43
N SER A 414 -6.89 20.92 13.57
CA SER A 414 -5.79 21.34 12.69
C SER A 414 -4.55 21.82 13.44
N LYS A 415 -4.73 22.27 14.69
CA LYS A 415 -3.64 22.69 15.59
C LYS A 415 -3.21 21.58 16.53
N LYS A 416 -4.16 20.79 17.02
CA LYS A 416 -3.90 19.74 18.02
C LYS A 416 -3.29 18.48 17.41
N ALA A 417 -3.74 18.12 16.22
CA ALA A 417 -3.35 16.91 15.49
C ALA A 417 -3.29 17.24 13.98
N PRO A 418 -2.28 18.03 13.55
CA PRO A 418 -2.21 18.58 12.20
C PRO A 418 -2.13 17.52 11.11
N TYR A 419 -1.42 16.42 11.34
CA TYR A 419 -1.24 15.34 10.35
C TYR A 419 -2.49 14.47 10.26
N TYR A 420 -3.15 14.21 11.39
CA TYR A 420 -4.46 13.56 11.37
C TYR A 420 -5.50 14.42 10.64
N HIS A 421 -5.47 15.75 10.86
CA HIS A 421 -6.34 16.67 10.13
C HIS A 421 -6.05 16.67 8.62
N GLU A 422 -4.78 16.72 8.22
CA GLU A 422 -4.38 16.68 6.80
C GLU A 422 -4.80 15.36 6.14
N ALA A 423 -4.63 14.22 6.81
CA ALA A 423 -5.11 12.93 6.31
C ALA A 423 -6.64 12.91 6.18
N PHE A 424 -7.35 13.50 7.15
CA PHE A 424 -8.80 13.67 7.08
C PHE A 424 -9.22 14.49 5.86
N THR A 425 -8.51 15.57 5.53
CA THR A 425 -8.84 16.38 4.34
C THR A 425 -8.60 15.66 3.02
N LYS A 426 -7.76 14.62 3.02
CA LYS A 426 -7.44 13.76 1.86
C LYS A 426 -8.24 12.46 1.81
N ARG A 427 -9.18 12.23 2.74
CA ARG A 427 -9.89 10.96 2.87
C ARG A 427 -10.62 10.54 1.58
N ILE A 428 -10.58 9.23 1.32
CA ILE A 428 -11.04 8.56 0.10
C ILE A 428 -12.15 7.55 0.41
N VAL A 429 -12.32 7.17 1.68
CA VAL A 429 -13.30 6.16 2.06
C VAL A 429 -14.58 6.86 2.47
N ASN A 430 -15.62 6.68 1.66
CA ASN A 430 -16.98 6.84 2.14
C ASN A 430 -17.40 5.52 2.80
N SER A 431 -17.21 5.39 4.11
CA SER A 431 -17.69 4.24 4.87
C SER A 431 -19.19 4.09 4.71
N ASP A 432 -19.65 2.84 4.61
CA ASP A 432 -21.07 2.56 4.41
C ASP A 432 -21.93 2.90 5.64
N PHE A 433 -21.31 3.12 6.81
CA PHE A 433 -22.03 3.35 8.07
C PHE A 433 -21.53 4.54 8.90
N ASP A 434 -20.28 5.00 8.76
CA ASP A 434 -19.74 6.02 9.69
C ASP A 434 -20.38 7.41 9.53
N TRP A 435 -21.02 7.66 8.40
CA TRP A 435 -21.85 8.85 8.16
C TRP A 435 -23.03 9.00 9.13
N ILE A 436 -23.48 7.90 9.76
CA ILE A 436 -24.55 7.90 10.77
C ILE A 436 -24.15 8.71 12.02
N THR A 437 -22.85 8.76 12.31
CA THR A 437 -22.31 9.37 13.53
C THR A 437 -21.95 10.84 13.36
N ILE A 438 -22.00 11.37 12.13
CA ILE A 438 -21.64 12.76 11.84
C ILE A 438 -22.63 13.70 12.54
N PRO A 439 -22.13 14.72 13.29
CA PRO A 439 -22.97 15.68 13.99
C PRO A 439 -23.70 16.62 13.02
N LYS A 440 -24.89 17.09 13.41
CA LYS A 440 -25.73 17.97 12.55
C LYS A 440 -25.10 19.34 12.26
N GLU A 441 -24.16 19.76 13.09
CA GLU A 441 -23.44 21.03 13.01
C GLU A 441 -22.27 20.99 11.99
N VAL A 442 -22.03 19.84 11.34
CA VAL A 442 -20.89 19.64 10.44
C VAL A 442 -20.91 20.64 9.28
N LYS A 443 -19.73 21.19 8.95
CA LYS A 443 -19.54 22.15 7.85
C LYS A 443 -18.15 22.04 7.22
N GLY A 444 -17.96 22.70 6.08
CA GLY A 444 -16.67 22.78 5.39
C GLY A 444 -16.12 21.40 5.05
N GLU A 445 -14.83 21.19 5.34
CA GLU A 445 -14.15 19.92 5.07
C GLU A 445 -14.82 18.72 5.77
N GLY A 446 -15.40 18.92 6.96
CA GLY A 446 -16.13 17.88 7.67
C GLY A 446 -17.40 17.41 6.93
N ALA A 447 -18.00 18.30 6.14
CA ALA A 447 -19.21 18.00 5.36
C ALA A 447 -18.90 17.52 3.93
N ARG A 448 -17.62 17.56 3.51
CA ARG A 448 -17.21 17.12 2.16
C ARG A 448 -17.53 15.63 1.99
N VAL A 449 -18.10 15.29 0.83
CA VAL A 449 -18.29 13.89 0.42
C VAL A 449 -16.95 13.37 -0.08
N PRO A 450 -16.34 12.37 0.59
CA PRO A 450 -15.13 11.74 0.08
C PRO A 450 -15.39 11.08 -1.27
N GLN A 451 -14.34 10.90 -2.07
CA GLN A 451 -14.41 10.00 -3.22
C GLN A 451 -14.86 8.59 -2.74
N THR A 452 -15.36 7.76 -3.64
CA THR A 452 -15.79 6.38 -3.30
C THR A 452 -14.93 5.33 -3.98
N VAL A 453 -14.23 5.72 -5.04
CA VAL A 453 -13.30 4.86 -5.77
C VAL A 453 -11.97 4.92 -5.05
N GLN A 454 -11.58 3.81 -4.42
CA GLN A 454 -10.32 3.70 -3.67
C GLN A 454 -9.10 3.78 -4.59
N GLU A 455 -9.21 3.18 -5.77
CA GLU A 455 -8.12 3.03 -6.74
C GLU A 455 -8.59 3.49 -8.13
N PRO A 456 -8.88 4.80 -8.32
CA PRO A 456 -9.33 5.29 -9.61
C PRO A 456 -8.20 5.19 -10.66
N ASP A 457 -8.56 4.95 -11.92
CA ASP A 457 -7.59 4.89 -13.03
C ASP A 457 -6.84 6.22 -13.21
N VAL A 458 -7.47 7.32 -12.82
CA VAL A 458 -6.92 8.67 -12.79
C VAL A 458 -7.01 9.21 -11.37
N VAL A 459 -5.89 9.69 -10.85
CA VAL A 459 -5.76 10.28 -9.53
C VAL A 459 -5.57 11.79 -9.67
N GLU A 460 -6.43 12.56 -9.01
CA GLU A 460 -6.27 14.00 -8.85
C GLU A 460 -5.15 14.27 -7.82
N ILE A 461 -4.05 14.90 -8.26
CA ILE A 461 -2.82 15.05 -7.47
C ILE A 461 -3.05 15.96 -6.27
N GLU A 462 -3.92 16.97 -6.37
CA GLU A 462 -4.26 17.87 -5.27
C GLU A 462 -4.94 17.16 -4.10
N GLU A 463 -5.61 16.03 -4.35
CA GLU A 463 -6.23 15.22 -3.31
C GLU A 463 -5.29 14.14 -2.73
N ARG A 464 -4.11 13.97 -3.32
CA ARG A 464 -3.17 12.88 -3.03
C ARG A 464 -1.73 13.32 -2.83
N SER A 465 -1.46 14.61 -2.70
CA SER A 465 -0.10 15.12 -2.53
C SER A 465 0.16 15.68 -1.13
N THR A 466 1.33 15.37 -0.60
CA THR A 466 1.91 16.04 0.56
C THR A 466 3.00 16.99 0.09
N THR A 467 2.96 18.22 0.56
CA THR A 467 3.95 19.27 0.24
C THR A 467 4.81 19.55 1.47
N PHE A 468 6.13 19.44 1.35
CA PHE A 468 7.04 19.57 2.51
C PHE A 468 7.58 20.99 2.72
N ASP A 469 7.51 21.84 1.69
CA ASP A 469 8.00 23.20 1.74
C ASP A 469 7.09 24.17 0.97
N LYS A 470 7.39 25.47 1.08
CA LYS A 470 6.60 26.56 0.49
C LYS A 470 6.70 26.69 -1.04
N ASN A 471 7.55 25.90 -1.69
CA ASN A 471 7.72 25.93 -3.14
C ASN A 471 6.70 25.04 -3.86
N ALA A 472 5.90 24.27 -3.14
CA ALA A 472 4.79 23.49 -3.67
C ALA A 472 3.48 23.88 -2.96
N SER A 473 2.40 24.06 -3.72
CA SER A 473 1.09 24.40 -3.17
C SER A 473 -0.04 24.03 -4.13
N ILE A 474 -1.20 23.69 -3.58
CA ILE A 474 -2.41 23.52 -4.39
C ILE A 474 -2.88 24.88 -4.90
N ALA A 475 -3.15 24.97 -6.20
CA ALA A 475 -3.73 26.12 -6.87
C ALA A 475 -5.01 25.69 -7.61
N THR A 476 -5.91 26.65 -7.84
CA THR A 476 -7.15 26.41 -8.59
C THR A 476 -7.30 27.48 -9.67
N GLU A 477 -7.50 27.05 -10.91
CA GLU A 477 -7.79 27.91 -12.06
C GLU A 477 -9.12 27.44 -12.69
N GLY A 478 -10.18 28.24 -12.52
CA GLY A 478 -11.52 27.87 -12.96
C GLY A 478 -12.05 26.64 -12.21
N LYS A 479 -12.16 25.50 -12.90
CA LYS A 479 -12.63 24.22 -12.33
C LYS A 479 -11.51 23.20 -12.10
N VAL A 480 -10.27 23.53 -12.49
CA VAL A 480 -9.11 22.64 -12.37
C VAL A 480 -8.35 23.04 -11.12
N SER A 481 -8.14 22.09 -10.21
CA SER A 481 -7.20 22.25 -9.10
C SER A 481 -6.00 21.37 -9.39
N PHE A 482 -4.81 21.87 -9.09
CA PHE A 482 -3.56 21.18 -9.43
C PHE A 482 -2.48 21.58 -8.43
N LEU A 483 -1.41 20.80 -8.41
CA LEU A 483 -0.23 21.10 -7.63
C LEU A 483 0.72 22.01 -8.43
N ARG A 484 0.93 23.24 -7.96
CA ARG A 484 1.92 24.16 -8.51
C ARG A 484 3.23 24.03 -7.77
N ILE A 485 4.32 23.87 -8.52
CA ILE A 485 5.67 23.67 -8.02
C ILE A 485 6.60 24.73 -8.63
N LYS A 486 7.38 25.36 -7.78
CA LYS A 486 8.53 26.19 -8.14
C LYS A 486 9.80 25.36 -7.87
N PRO A 487 10.47 24.84 -8.89
CA PRO A 487 11.69 24.05 -8.68
C PRO A 487 12.75 24.89 -7.95
N ALA A 488 13.41 24.28 -6.97
CA ALA A 488 14.57 24.86 -6.29
C ALA A 488 15.86 24.22 -6.82
N ALA A 489 17.00 24.90 -6.65
CA ALA A 489 18.30 24.38 -7.10
C ALA A 489 18.67 22.99 -6.54
N LYS A 490 18.23 22.67 -5.32
CA LYS A 490 18.39 21.34 -4.69
C LYS A 490 17.21 20.39 -4.96
N GLY A 491 16.25 20.81 -5.77
CA GLY A 491 14.98 20.13 -6.00
C GLY A 491 13.90 20.54 -4.99
N THR A 492 12.66 20.59 -5.44
CA THR A 492 11.47 20.75 -4.59
C THR A 492 10.84 19.37 -4.35
N ARG A 493 10.66 18.98 -3.08
CA ARG A 493 10.18 17.64 -2.71
C ARG A 493 8.69 17.62 -2.42
N ILE A 494 7.99 16.63 -2.95
CA ILE A 494 6.59 16.30 -2.64
C ILE A 494 6.46 14.78 -2.48
N ALA A 495 5.36 14.31 -1.90
CA ALA A 495 4.96 12.90 -1.93
C ALA A 495 3.60 12.75 -2.59
N LEU A 496 3.47 11.78 -3.48
CA LEU A 496 2.18 11.31 -4.00
C LEU A 496 1.74 10.08 -3.20
N LEU A 497 0.46 10.01 -2.87
CA LEU A 497 -0.12 9.03 -1.95
C LEU A 497 -1.18 8.18 -2.65
N SER A 498 -1.30 6.91 -2.23
CA SER A 498 -2.28 5.93 -2.72
C SER A 498 -2.32 5.82 -4.24
N CYS A 499 -1.14 5.86 -4.89
CA CYS A 499 -1.00 5.91 -6.34
C CYS A 499 -0.54 4.61 -6.99
N ASP A 500 -0.35 3.53 -6.24
CA ASP A 500 0.19 2.26 -6.74
C ASP A 500 -0.53 1.72 -7.96
N THR A 501 0.15 0.99 -8.86
CA THR A 501 -0.51 0.41 -10.04
C THR A 501 0.12 -0.92 -10.42
N ASP A 502 -0.68 -1.77 -11.07
CA ASP A 502 -0.23 -3.02 -11.70
C ASP A 502 0.26 -2.82 -13.15
N ARG A 503 0.30 -1.56 -13.62
CA ARG A 503 0.75 -1.20 -14.97
C ARG A 503 2.18 -0.69 -14.94
N LYS A 504 2.99 -1.13 -15.91
CA LYS A 504 4.35 -0.60 -16.15
C LYS A 504 4.39 0.74 -16.87
N THR A 505 3.27 1.20 -17.44
CA THR A 505 3.18 2.53 -18.04
C THR A 505 2.19 3.36 -17.27
N ILE A 506 2.63 4.54 -16.85
CA ILE A 506 1.81 5.57 -16.21
C ILE A 506 1.83 6.85 -17.04
N GLY A 507 0.81 7.68 -16.86
CA GLY A 507 0.73 8.99 -17.48
C GLY A 507 0.62 10.10 -16.44
N MET A 508 0.92 11.32 -16.85
CA MET A 508 0.66 12.49 -16.02
C MET A 508 0.23 13.68 -16.88
N ARG A 509 -0.78 14.41 -16.42
CA ARG A 509 -1.19 15.69 -17.00
C ARG A 509 -0.36 16.80 -16.39
N VAL A 510 0.44 17.46 -17.22
CA VAL A 510 1.43 18.45 -16.82
C VAL A 510 1.30 19.75 -17.60
N ARG A 511 1.71 20.84 -16.99
CA ARG A 511 1.94 22.13 -17.64
C ARG A 511 3.25 22.72 -17.10
N THR A 512 4.19 23.01 -17.99
CA THR A 512 5.52 23.52 -17.64
C THR A 512 5.87 24.75 -18.49
N THR A 513 6.81 25.57 -18.00
CA THR A 513 7.39 26.71 -18.76
C THR A 513 8.86 26.50 -19.12
N GLY A 514 9.33 25.25 -19.03
CA GLY A 514 10.72 24.86 -19.21
C GLY A 514 10.90 23.36 -19.02
N VAL A 515 11.97 22.82 -19.60
CA VAL A 515 12.36 21.42 -19.40
C VAL A 515 12.60 21.16 -17.91
N THR A 516 12.00 20.08 -17.41
CA THR A 516 11.99 19.72 -15.98
C THR A 516 12.34 18.26 -15.82
N GLU A 517 13.04 17.91 -14.75
CA GLU A 517 13.23 16.53 -14.32
C GLU A 517 12.50 16.27 -13.01
N ILE A 518 11.91 15.09 -12.92
CA ILE A 518 11.35 14.56 -11.68
C ILE A 518 12.12 13.30 -11.32
N GLN A 519 12.97 13.39 -10.29
CA GLN A 519 13.51 12.19 -9.67
C GLN A 519 12.42 11.57 -8.80
N MET A 520 12.02 10.34 -9.12
CA MET A 520 11.08 9.55 -8.32
C MET A 520 11.88 8.66 -7.35
N SER A 521 11.48 8.62 -6.08
CA SER A 521 12.10 7.70 -5.10
C SER A 521 12.00 6.27 -5.60
N VAL A 522 13.06 5.47 -5.42
CA VAL A 522 13.21 4.07 -5.84
C VAL A 522 13.26 3.80 -7.36
N PHE A 523 13.19 4.84 -8.18
CA PHE A 523 13.30 4.71 -9.64
C PHE A 523 14.74 5.02 -10.07
N ARG A 524 15.21 4.30 -11.10
CA ARG A 524 16.59 4.31 -11.57
C ARG A 524 16.91 5.51 -12.45
N LYS A 525 15.90 6.05 -13.13
CA LYS A 525 16.03 7.23 -13.98
C LYS A 525 14.98 8.30 -13.64
N PRO A 526 15.30 9.59 -13.82
CA PRO A 526 14.33 10.65 -13.66
C PRO A 526 13.28 10.62 -14.78
N TRP A 527 12.09 11.13 -14.48
CA TRP A 527 11.08 11.42 -15.49
C TRP A 527 11.33 12.80 -16.09
N LEU A 528 11.79 12.81 -17.35
CA LEU A 528 11.96 14.03 -18.12
C LEU A 528 10.59 14.58 -18.56
N LEU A 529 10.35 15.85 -18.28
CA LEU A 529 9.20 16.61 -18.76
C LEU A 529 9.64 17.66 -19.78
N PRO A 530 8.90 17.85 -20.88
CA PRO A 530 9.20 18.88 -21.87
C PRO A 530 8.87 20.27 -21.35
N ASP A 531 9.28 21.31 -22.07
CA ASP A 531 8.64 22.63 -21.98
C ASP A 531 7.31 22.60 -22.75
N THR A 532 6.18 22.66 -22.04
CA THR A 532 4.85 22.69 -22.66
C THR A 532 4.38 24.09 -23.04
N LYS A 533 5.21 25.12 -22.86
CA LYS A 533 4.92 26.54 -23.16
C LYS A 533 3.67 27.05 -22.42
N GLY A 534 3.44 26.53 -21.22
CA GLY A 534 2.26 26.89 -20.41
C GLY A 534 0.95 26.24 -20.88
N GLU A 535 1.00 25.23 -21.76
CA GLU A 535 -0.18 24.44 -22.14
C GLU A 535 -0.26 23.13 -21.35
N TRP A 536 -1.47 22.65 -21.07
CA TRP A 536 -1.66 21.32 -20.50
C TRP A 536 -1.38 20.24 -21.55
N LYS A 537 -0.48 19.30 -21.22
CA LYS A 537 -0.15 18.13 -22.04
C LYS A 537 -0.16 16.86 -21.19
N GLN A 538 -0.26 15.72 -21.84
CA GLN A 538 -0.16 14.39 -21.26
C GLN A 538 1.23 13.81 -21.57
N VAL A 539 1.98 13.45 -20.54
CA VAL A 539 3.26 12.73 -20.66
C VAL A 539 3.07 11.28 -20.22
N SER A 540 4.00 10.41 -20.59
CA SER A 540 4.03 9.02 -20.11
C SER A 540 5.41 8.65 -19.59
N TYR A 541 5.43 7.75 -18.63
CA TYR A 541 6.64 7.10 -18.12
C TYR A 541 6.46 5.60 -18.19
N ARG A 542 7.47 4.91 -18.73
CA ARG A 542 7.54 3.46 -18.75
C ARG A 542 8.54 3.02 -17.69
N MET A 543 8.00 2.36 -16.66
CA MET A 543 8.75 1.65 -15.65
C MET A 543 9.48 0.47 -16.27
N ASP A 544 10.71 0.29 -15.83
CA ASP A 544 11.43 -0.94 -16.13
C ASP A 544 10.87 -2.13 -15.33
N ASP A 545 11.30 -3.35 -15.64
CA ASP A 545 10.79 -4.56 -14.99
C ASP A 545 11.01 -4.57 -13.47
N LEU A 546 12.05 -3.88 -12.99
CA LEU A 546 12.38 -3.77 -11.57
C LEU A 546 11.77 -2.55 -10.87
N GLU A 547 11.13 -1.65 -11.61
CA GLU A 547 10.48 -0.46 -11.05
C GLU A 547 8.98 -0.73 -10.88
N ASP A 548 8.43 -0.34 -9.74
CA ASP A 548 6.99 -0.36 -9.49
C ASP A 548 6.55 0.95 -8.82
N LEU A 549 5.38 1.44 -9.22
CA LEU A 549 4.76 2.58 -8.57
C LEU A 549 4.04 2.09 -7.31
N GLY A 550 4.49 2.55 -6.15
CA GLY A 550 3.95 2.14 -4.84
C GLY A 550 2.85 3.06 -4.30
N ASP A 551 2.40 2.75 -3.08
CA ASP A 551 1.41 3.53 -2.33
C ASP A 551 1.91 4.92 -1.94
N ILE A 552 3.24 5.12 -1.90
CA ILE A 552 3.87 6.42 -1.77
C ILE A 552 5.04 6.51 -2.75
N VAL A 553 5.14 7.64 -3.45
CA VAL A 553 6.32 7.97 -4.26
C VAL A 553 6.70 9.41 -4.01
N TYR A 554 7.96 9.65 -3.66
CA TYR A 554 8.48 11.00 -3.50
C TYR A 554 8.98 11.51 -4.84
N PHE A 555 8.56 12.71 -5.20
CA PHE A 555 9.07 13.43 -6.36
C PHE A 555 10.03 14.50 -5.86
N THR A 556 11.22 14.56 -6.46
CA THR A 556 12.15 15.67 -6.33
C THR A 556 12.23 16.37 -7.68
N VAL A 557 11.65 17.56 -7.76
CA VAL A 557 11.45 18.30 -9.01
C VAL A 557 12.56 19.34 -9.20
N THR A 558 13.31 19.23 -10.30
CA THR A 558 14.43 20.13 -10.67
C THR A 558 14.21 20.72 -12.06
N ALA A 559 14.55 22.00 -12.22
CA ALA A 559 14.51 22.70 -13.50
C ALA A 559 15.39 23.96 -13.44
N ARG A 560 15.53 24.67 -14.57
CA ARG A 560 16.20 25.98 -14.60
C ARG A 560 15.41 27.00 -13.77
N ASP A 561 16.13 27.96 -13.16
CA ASP A 561 15.53 29.05 -12.38
C ASP A 561 14.45 29.79 -13.19
N GLY A 562 13.33 30.09 -12.54
CA GLY A 562 12.17 30.74 -13.16
C GLY A 562 11.17 29.78 -13.81
N THR A 563 11.46 28.48 -13.89
CA THR A 563 10.52 27.47 -14.40
C THR A 563 9.34 27.30 -13.43
N VAL A 564 8.13 27.16 -13.96
CA VAL A 564 6.93 26.76 -13.21
C VAL A 564 6.47 25.40 -13.72
N VAL A 565 6.11 24.52 -12.79
CA VAL A 565 5.65 23.16 -13.06
C VAL A 565 4.31 22.96 -12.37
N ASP A 566 3.27 22.66 -13.13
CA ASP A 566 1.94 22.35 -12.64
C ASP A 566 1.63 20.88 -12.94
N LEU A 567 1.23 20.12 -11.91
CA LEU A 567 0.87 18.70 -11.98
C LEU A 567 -0.60 18.53 -11.57
N ASP A 568 -1.41 17.92 -12.42
CA ASP A 568 -2.86 17.81 -12.22
C ASP A 568 -3.31 16.37 -11.96
N GLN A 569 -3.19 15.51 -12.97
CA GLN A 569 -3.68 14.15 -12.93
C GLN A 569 -2.55 13.15 -13.09
N LEU A 570 -2.49 12.15 -12.20
CA LEU A 570 -1.68 10.95 -12.38
C LEU A 570 -2.56 9.83 -12.96
N VAL A 571 -2.24 9.39 -14.16
CA VAL A 571 -2.94 8.33 -14.88
C VAL A 571 -2.28 6.99 -14.55
N ARG A 572 -2.87 6.24 -13.61
CA ARG A 572 -2.37 4.93 -13.15
C ARG A 572 -2.57 3.84 -14.19
N LYS A 573 -3.64 3.94 -14.97
CA LYS A 573 -4.03 2.98 -16.01
C LYS A 573 -4.37 3.72 -17.30
N PRO A 574 -3.37 4.08 -18.13
CA PRO A 574 -3.63 4.73 -19.41
C PRO A 574 -4.58 3.90 -20.29
N GLU A 575 -5.56 4.56 -20.91
CA GLU A 575 -6.50 3.91 -21.83
C GLU A 575 -5.76 3.33 -23.05
N GLU A 576 -6.14 2.13 -23.48
CA GLU A 576 -5.54 1.48 -24.64
C GLU A 576 -5.71 2.37 -25.90
N GLY A 577 -4.62 2.58 -26.65
CA GLY A 577 -4.61 3.46 -27.81
C GLY A 577 -4.62 4.96 -27.50
N ARG A 578 -4.58 5.38 -26.22
CA ARG A 578 -4.41 6.77 -25.79
C ARG A 578 -3.14 6.95 -24.97
N THR A 579 -2.01 6.72 -25.61
CA THR A 579 -0.69 6.90 -25.02
C THR A 579 0.10 7.96 -25.77
N ALA A 580 1.16 8.46 -25.12
CA ALA A 580 2.10 9.35 -25.77
C ALA A 580 2.86 8.63 -26.90
N PRO A 581 3.29 9.36 -27.95
CA PRO A 581 4.09 8.77 -29.02
C PRO A 581 5.41 8.23 -28.48
N GLU A 582 5.95 7.17 -29.08
CA GLU A 582 7.25 6.60 -28.72
C GLU A 582 8.24 6.81 -29.86
N PHE A 583 9.43 7.32 -29.55
CA PHE A 583 10.49 7.44 -30.55
C PHE A 583 10.89 6.07 -31.08
N THR A 584 11.20 5.97 -32.38
CA THR A 584 11.62 4.70 -33.01
C THR A 584 12.93 4.17 -32.45
N LEU A 585 13.78 5.06 -31.94
CA LEU A 585 15.02 4.75 -31.21
C LEU A 585 14.80 4.51 -29.70
N GLY A 586 13.55 4.39 -29.24
CA GLY A 586 13.21 4.36 -27.82
C GLY A 586 13.25 5.73 -27.14
N ASN A 587 12.67 5.82 -25.93
CA ASN A 587 12.50 7.10 -25.23
C ASN A 587 13.63 7.43 -24.25
N ASP A 588 14.55 6.50 -23.98
CA ASP A 588 15.67 6.74 -23.07
C ASP A 588 16.61 7.83 -23.61
N ASP A 589 17.37 8.45 -22.72
CA ASP A 589 18.38 9.45 -23.10
C ASP A 589 19.36 8.84 -24.12
N LEU A 590 19.64 9.58 -25.19
CA LEU A 590 20.49 9.11 -26.27
C LEU A 590 21.83 9.84 -26.23
N ARG A 591 22.92 9.10 -25.99
CA ARG A 591 24.29 9.61 -26.18
C ARG A 591 24.80 9.22 -27.56
N ILE A 592 25.30 10.18 -28.32
CA ILE A 592 25.92 9.97 -29.63
C ILE A 592 27.27 10.68 -29.71
N VAL A 593 28.23 10.04 -30.37
CA VAL A 593 29.51 10.61 -30.77
C VAL A 593 29.41 11.01 -32.24
N ALA A 594 29.74 12.27 -32.51
CA ALA A 594 29.88 12.87 -33.82
C ALA A 594 31.33 13.32 -34.05
N CYS A 595 31.66 13.75 -35.27
CA CYS A 595 32.99 14.23 -35.63
C CYS A 595 32.89 15.55 -36.39
N VAL A 596 33.81 16.48 -36.13
CA VAL A 596 33.90 17.76 -36.86
C VAL A 596 33.98 17.52 -38.37
N GLY A 597 33.16 18.24 -39.13
CA GLY A 597 33.11 18.17 -40.60
C GLY A 597 32.52 16.88 -41.18
N ILE A 598 32.02 15.97 -40.34
CA ILE A 598 31.36 14.73 -40.77
C ILE A 598 29.85 14.88 -40.56
N PRO A 599 29.01 14.53 -41.55
CA PRO A 599 27.56 14.62 -41.41
C PRO A 599 27.05 13.57 -40.40
N LEU A 600 26.23 14.02 -39.46
CA LEU A 600 25.44 13.22 -38.55
C LEU A 600 23.99 13.19 -39.03
N GLU A 601 23.46 12.00 -39.23
CA GLU A 601 22.04 11.77 -39.55
C GLU A 601 21.42 10.88 -38.48
N LEU A 602 20.31 11.32 -37.89
CA LEU A 602 19.54 10.54 -36.91
C LEU A 602 18.07 10.46 -37.35
N ASP A 603 17.47 9.29 -37.16
CA ASP A 603 16.03 9.10 -37.27
C ASP A 603 15.37 9.32 -35.90
N LEU A 604 14.86 10.54 -35.68
CA LEU A 604 14.09 10.90 -34.48
C LEU A 604 12.59 10.82 -34.74
N SER A 605 12.16 9.99 -35.70
CA SER A 605 10.75 9.72 -35.89
C SER A 605 10.15 9.05 -34.66
N ALA A 606 8.84 9.19 -34.52
CA ALA A 606 8.09 8.56 -33.45
C ALA A 606 6.85 7.88 -34.02
N LYS A 607 6.42 6.81 -33.35
CA LYS A 607 5.23 6.04 -33.66
C LYS A 607 4.23 6.21 -32.54
N GLY A 608 2.95 6.04 -32.84
CA GLY A 608 1.91 6.14 -31.84
C GLY A 608 0.59 5.58 -32.38
N PRO A 609 -0.39 5.37 -31.51
CA PRO A 609 -1.67 4.79 -31.89
C PRO A 609 -2.49 5.70 -32.84
N ARG A 610 -2.11 6.98 -32.94
CA ARG A 610 -2.72 7.98 -33.83
C ARG A 610 -1.67 8.57 -34.77
N GLY A 611 -2.05 8.85 -36.02
CA GLY A 611 -1.19 9.57 -36.97
C GLY A 611 -1.07 11.07 -36.67
N GLY A 612 -0.23 11.78 -37.42
CA GLY A 612 -0.06 13.24 -37.29
C GLY A 612 0.93 13.68 -36.21
N ILE A 613 1.90 12.83 -35.88
CA ILE A 613 2.96 13.13 -34.91
C ILE A 613 3.88 14.23 -35.47
N ARG A 614 4.18 15.23 -34.65
CA ARG A 614 5.13 16.30 -34.95
C ARG A 614 6.36 16.19 -34.05
N ILE A 615 7.54 16.35 -34.65
CA ILE A 615 8.82 16.37 -33.94
C ILE A 615 9.27 17.82 -33.84
N GLU A 616 9.59 18.26 -32.63
CA GLU A 616 10.00 19.63 -32.32
C GLU A 616 11.28 19.62 -31.48
N CYS A 617 12.15 20.61 -31.69
CA CYS A 617 13.33 20.86 -30.88
C CYS A 617 13.52 22.39 -30.82
N PRO A 618 13.28 23.04 -29.66
CA PRO A 618 13.39 24.49 -29.54
C PRO A 618 14.83 25.00 -29.70
N ASP A 619 15.79 24.21 -29.21
CA ASP A 619 17.20 24.59 -29.08
C ASP A 619 18.06 23.79 -30.07
N LEU A 620 17.78 23.91 -31.37
CA LEU A 620 18.58 23.25 -32.40
C LEU A 620 20.00 23.86 -32.47
N PRO A 621 21.05 23.02 -32.60
CA PRO A 621 22.40 23.52 -32.84
C PRO A 621 22.49 24.32 -34.14
N ASP A 622 23.40 25.29 -34.18
CA ASP A 622 23.63 26.10 -35.38
C ASP A 622 23.98 25.21 -36.59
N GLY A 623 23.25 25.42 -37.69
CA GLY A 623 23.39 24.64 -38.92
C GLY A 623 22.73 23.25 -38.90
N ALA A 624 22.06 22.85 -37.82
CA ALA A 624 21.27 21.63 -37.77
C ALA A 624 19.89 21.84 -38.42
N THR A 625 19.33 20.76 -38.97
CA THR A 625 17.96 20.73 -39.49
C THR A 625 17.20 19.54 -38.90
N LEU A 626 15.90 19.73 -38.65
CA LEU A 626 15.01 18.71 -38.13
C LEU A 626 13.69 18.74 -38.91
N GLY A 627 13.37 17.65 -39.60
CA GLY A 627 12.11 17.52 -40.32
C GLY A 627 10.94 17.28 -39.36
N SER A 628 10.04 18.26 -39.20
CA SER A 628 8.96 18.18 -38.20
C SER A 628 8.00 17.00 -38.37
N ASN A 629 7.85 16.47 -39.59
CA ASN A 629 6.94 15.34 -39.88
C ASN A 629 7.68 14.01 -40.06
N THR A 630 8.99 14.06 -40.28
CA THR A 630 9.80 12.87 -40.58
C THR A 630 10.70 12.49 -39.43
N GLY A 631 11.01 13.40 -38.51
CA GLY A 631 12.04 13.21 -37.48
C GLY A 631 13.46 13.14 -38.03
N ALA A 632 13.67 13.41 -39.32
CA ALA A 632 14.99 13.38 -39.92
C ALA A 632 15.83 14.55 -39.39
N PHE A 633 16.82 14.24 -38.54
CA PHE A 633 17.78 15.18 -38.02
C PHE A 633 19.06 15.11 -38.85
N GLN A 634 19.55 16.26 -39.31
CA GLN A 634 20.81 16.37 -40.06
C GLN A 634 21.65 17.50 -39.51
N TRP A 635 22.92 17.23 -39.25
CA TRP A 635 23.87 18.23 -38.76
C TRP A 635 25.30 17.91 -39.20
N THR A 636 26.09 18.94 -39.48
CA THR A 636 27.55 18.80 -39.69
C THR A 636 28.25 19.73 -38.69
N PRO A 637 28.73 19.20 -37.55
CA PRO A 637 29.37 20.02 -36.53
C PRO A 637 30.61 20.73 -37.06
N SER A 638 30.78 22.00 -36.72
CA SER A 638 31.91 22.83 -37.17
C SER A 638 33.06 22.92 -36.17
N ALA A 639 32.82 22.52 -34.90
CA ALA A 639 33.81 22.55 -33.83
C ALA A 639 33.61 21.38 -32.87
N ALA A 640 34.69 20.93 -32.25
CA ALA A 640 34.65 19.91 -31.20
C ALA A 640 34.04 20.48 -29.91
N GLY A 641 33.43 19.63 -29.10
CA GLY A 641 32.71 20.03 -27.89
C GLY A 641 31.55 19.10 -27.57
N GLU A 642 30.54 19.62 -26.88
CA GLU A 642 29.33 18.89 -26.51
C GLU A 642 28.10 19.70 -26.89
N SER A 643 27.01 19.01 -27.20
CA SER A 643 25.71 19.62 -27.50
C SER A 643 24.58 18.79 -26.89
N ASP A 644 23.83 19.41 -25.98
CA ASP A 644 22.63 18.84 -25.38
C ASP A 644 21.38 19.45 -26.00
N LEU A 645 20.43 18.61 -26.40
CA LEU A 645 19.13 19.05 -26.86
C LEU A 645 18.01 18.13 -26.36
N VAL A 646 16.80 18.68 -26.26
CA VAL A 646 15.58 17.92 -25.92
C VAL A 646 14.64 17.99 -27.10
N VAL A 647 14.40 16.82 -27.71
CA VAL A 647 13.47 16.66 -28.82
C VAL A 647 12.15 16.15 -28.28
N THR A 648 11.04 16.69 -28.77
CA THR A 648 9.70 16.30 -28.34
C THR A 648 8.90 15.76 -29.51
N ALA A 649 8.27 14.59 -29.32
CA ALA A 649 7.25 14.05 -30.21
C ALA A 649 5.87 14.43 -29.68
N VAL A 650 5.06 15.13 -30.48
CA VAL A 650 3.75 15.67 -30.09
C VAL A 650 2.65 15.03 -30.92
N ASN A 651 1.59 14.55 -30.26
CA ASN A 651 0.37 14.02 -30.88
C ASN A 651 -0.87 14.58 -30.15
N GLY A 652 -1.34 15.74 -30.61
CA GLY A 652 -2.47 16.44 -29.99
C GLY A 652 -2.15 16.89 -28.56
N GLU A 653 -2.82 16.29 -27.58
CA GLU A 653 -2.59 16.56 -26.16
C GLU A 653 -1.38 15.80 -25.58
N PHE A 654 -0.87 14.77 -26.28
CA PHE A 654 0.22 13.94 -25.79
C PHE A 654 1.59 14.43 -26.26
N VAL A 655 2.58 14.31 -25.39
CA VAL A 655 3.96 14.70 -25.68
C VAL A 655 4.95 13.74 -25.02
N THR A 656 6.01 13.40 -25.75
CA THR A 656 7.13 12.59 -25.26
C THR A 656 8.43 13.34 -25.51
N PRO A 657 9.18 13.72 -24.46
CA PRO A 657 10.53 14.25 -24.60
C PRO A 657 11.57 13.14 -24.74
N LYS A 658 12.67 13.44 -25.41
CA LYS A 658 13.89 12.63 -25.46
C LYS A 658 15.09 13.56 -25.39
N ARG A 659 15.98 13.33 -24.43
CA ARG A 659 17.27 14.04 -24.37
C ARG A 659 18.25 13.39 -25.32
N ILE A 660 19.02 14.22 -26.02
CA ILE A 660 20.13 13.79 -26.87
C ILE A 660 21.37 14.56 -26.44
N HIS A 661 22.40 13.81 -26.02
CA HIS A 661 23.72 14.33 -25.68
C HIS A 661 24.70 13.96 -26.80
N ILE A 662 25.22 14.95 -27.51
CA ILE A 662 26.14 14.76 -28.63
C ILE A 662 27.55 15.17 -28.22
N VAL A 663 28.48 14.21 -28.18
CA VAL A 663 29.91 14.45 -28.02
C VAL A 663 30.55 14.61 -29.39
N ILE A 664 31.20 15.73 -29.64
CA ILE A 664 31.75 16.06 -30.95
C ILE A 664 33.27 15.95 -30.89
N ALA A 665 33.80 14.88 -31.45
CA ALA A 665 35.23 14.63 -31.52
C ALA A 665 35.92 15.51 -32.59
N ALA A 666 37.18 15.85 -32.35
CA ALA A 666 37.96 16.72 -33.24
C ALA A 666 38.31 16.07 -34.58
N ASP A 667 38.45 14.74 -34.62
CA ASP A 667 38.79 13.97 -35.80
C ASP A 667 38.24 12.54 -35.73
N ARG A 668 38.44 11.76 -36.80
CA ARG A 668 37.92 10.39 -36.93
C ARG A 668 38.50 9.44 -35.87
N ALA A 669 39.77 9.58 -35.53
CA ALA A 669 40.42 8.70 -34.55
C ALA A 669 39.84 8.97 -33.15
N ALA A 670 39.76 10.25 -32.76
CA ALA A 670 39.13 10.65 -31.50
C ALA A 670 37.65 10.24 -31.43
N ALA A 671 36.93 10.21 -32.56
CA ALA A 671 35.55 9.74 -32.60
C ALA A 671 35.43 8.23 -32.34
N VAL A 672 36.31 7.42 -32.95
CA VAL A 672 36.37 5.96 -32.72
C VAL A 672 36.73 5.67 -31.26
N ASP A 673 37.71 6.39 -30.70
CA ASP A 673 38.09 6.25 -29.30
C ASP A 673 36.92 6.62 -28.36
N ALA A 674 36.22 7.73 -28.63
CA ALA A 674 35.08 8.16 -27.84
C ALA A 674 33.85 7.24 -27.97
N ALA A 675 33.71 6.51 -29.08
CA ALA A 675 32.69 5.48 -29.26
C ALA A 675 32.95 4.24 -28.38
N GLY A 676 34.22 3.95 -28.11
CA GLY A 676 34.66 2.86 -27.23
C GLY A 676 34.57 3.17 -25.73
N ALA A 677 34.07 4.35 -25.33
CA ALA A 677 34.06 4.80 -23.93
C ALA A 677 33.29 3.86 -22.97
N GLY A 678 32.39 2.99 -23.48
CA GLY A 678 31.70 1.98 -22.68
C GLY A 678 32.51 0.72 -22.38
N TYR A 679 33.70 0.56 -22.96
CA TYR A 679 34.60 -0.55 -22.66
C TYR A 679 35.47 -0.24 -21.44
N GLU A 680 35.39 -1.10 -20.42
CA GLU A 680 36.20 -0.97 -19.21
C GLU A 680 37.34 -2.01 -19.22
N PRO A 681 38.60 -1.57 -19.28
CA PRO A 681 39.74 -2.47 -19.18
C PRO A 681 39.73 -3.23 -17.84
N GLY A 682 39.81 -4.56 -17.92
CA GLY A 682 39.82 -5.42 -16.73
C GLY A 682 38.45 -5.98 -16.32
N VAL A 683 37.35 -5.49 -16.91
CA VAL A 683 36.03 -6.10 -16.77
C VAL A 683 35.89 -7.29 -17.73
N PRO A 684 35.58 -8.50 -17.24
CA PRO A 684 35.24 -9.62 -18.10
C PRO A 684 33.85 -9.40 -18.70
N TYR A 685 33.72 -9.63 -20.00
CA TYR A 685 32.46 -9.53 -20.74
C TYR A 685 32.04 -10.89 -21.29
N VAL A 686 30.74 -11.05 -21.59
CA VAL A 686 30.27 -12.22 -22.33
C VAL A 686 31.03 -12.30 -23.66
N SER A 687 31.62 -13.47 -23.97
CA SER A 687 32.57 -13.58 -25.09
C SER A 687 31.96 -13.15 -26.43
N ALA A 688 30.67 -13.41 -26.64
CA ALA A 688 29.97 -13.06 -27.86
C ALA A 688 29.81 -11.53 -28.06
N SER A 689 29.45 -10.78 -27.02
CA SER A 689 29.26 -9.32 -27.11
C SER A 689 30.58 -8.60 -27.31
N LEU A 690 31.64 -9.03 -26.60
CA LEU A 690 32.98 -8.47 -26.77
C LEU A 690 33.58 -8.76 -28.15
N ALA A 691 33.39 -9.97 -28.68
CA ALA A 691 33.85 -10.33 -30.02
C ALA A 691 33.22 -9.43 -31.09
N LYS A 692 31.93 -9.12 -30.96
CA LYS A 692 31.21 -8.23 -31.87
C LYS A 692 31.77 -6.80 -31.84
N CYS A 693 32.04 -6.26 -30.65
CA CYS A 693 32.62 -4.94 -30.48
C CYS A 693 34.02 -4.85 -31.12
N LYS A 694 34.88 -5.83 -30.84
CA LYS A 694 36.24 -5.89 -31.42
C LYS A 694 36.20 -5.98 -32.94
N GLU A 695 35.34 -6.84 -33.50
CA GLU A 695 35.18 -6.98 -34.96
C GLU A 695 34.76 -5.67 -35.63
N LEU A 696 33.85 -4.91 -35.02
CA LEU A 696 33.43 -3.60 -35.54
C LEU A 696 34.52 -2.54 -35.40
N ASN A 697 35.18 -2.49 -34.24
CA ASN A 697 36.25 -1.55 -33.96
C ASN A 697 37.43 -1.72 -34.93
N ASP A 698 37.92 -2.95 -35.08
CA ASP A 698 39.06 -3.27 -35.94
C ASP A 698 38.77 -2.94 -37.42
N ARG A 699 37.55 -3.23 -37.88
CA ARG A 699 37.13 -2.89 -39.25
C ARG A 699 37.08 -1.39 -39.48
N LEU A 700 36.52 -0.63 -38.53
CA LEU A 700 36.42 0.81 -38.65
C LEU A 700 37.82 1.45 -38.62
N ALA A 701 38.66 1.07 -37.66
CA ALA A 701 40.03 1.58 -37.54
C ALA A 701 40.88 1.29 -38.79
N ALA A 702 40.75 0.10 -39.40
CA ALA A 702 41.54 -0.28 -40.58
C ALA A 702 41.20 0.51 -41.86
N SER A 703 40.05 1.17 -41.91
CA SER A 703 39.54 1.79 -43.15
C SER A 703 39.02 3.22 -42.99
N MET A 704 39.02 3.76 -41.77
CA MET A 704 38.43 5.07 -41.47
C MET A 704 38.93 6.19 -42.38
N ASP A 705 40.21 6.28 -42.72
CA ASP A 705 40.74 7.38 -43.55
C ASP A 705 40.33 7.31 -45.03
N ARG A 706 39.91 6.12 -45.49
CA ARG A 706 39.54 5.86 -46.89
C ARG A 706 38.03 5.93 -47.13
N MET A 707 37.23 5.97 -46.07
CA MET A 707 35.77 6.06 -46.17
C MET A 707 35.31 7.48 -46.51
N SER A 708 34.19 7.57 -47.23
CA SER A 708 33.46 8.83 -47.33
C SER A 708 32.95 9.26 -45.94
N PRO A 709 32.75 10.57 -45.69
CA PRO A 709 32.22 11.06 -44.41
C PRO A 709 30.92 10.37 -43.98
N ALA A 710 29.97 10.19 -44.91
CA ALA A 710 28.68 9.55 -44.61
C ALA A 710 28.82 8.07 -44.20
N VAL A 711 29.67 7.31 -44.91
CA VAL A 711 29.92 5.89 -44.57
C VAL A 711 30.63 5.77 -43.23
N PHE A 712 31.59 6.65 -42.94
CA PHE A 712 32.25 6.69 -41.64
C PHE A 712 31.24 6.94 -40.50
N SER A 713 30.35 7.92 -40.67
CA SER A 713 29.30 8.24 -39.69
C SER A 713 28.39 7.04 -39.38
N GLN A 714 27.91 6.33 -40.40
CA GLN A 714 27.10 5.13 -40.23
C GLN A 714 27.84 4.02 -39.47
N LYS A 715 29.10 3.76 -39.82
CA LYS A 715 29.91 2.75 -39.13
C LYS A 715 30.28 3.14 -37.70
N LEU A 716 30.44 4.44 -37.44
CA LEU A 716 30.62 4.94 -36.09
C LEU A 716 29.36 4.72 -35.23
N LEU A 717 28.15 4.92 -35.78
CA LEU A 717 26.90 4.62 -35.08
C LEU A 717 26.75 3.12 -34.79
N GLU A 718 27.06 2.24 -35.75
CA GLU A 718 27.07 0.78 -35.55
C GLU A 718 28.04 0.35 -34.43
N LEU A 719 29.22 0.98 -34.36
CA LEU A 719 30.21 0.70 -33.32
C LEU A 719 29.71 1.14 -31.93
N GLN A 720 29.14 2.34 -31.85
CA GLN A 720 28.58 2.88 -30.61
C GLN A 720 27.43 2.02 -30.08
N ASP A 721 26.52 1.56 -30.96
CA ASP A 721 25.44 0.65 -30.59
C ASP A 721 25.98 -0.69 -30.05
N ALA A 722 27.01 -1.25 -30.68
CA ALA A 722 27.65 -2.47 -30.19
C ALA A 722 28.27 -2.30 -28.79
N PHE A 723 28.99 -1.19 -28.55
CA PHE A 723 29.53 -0.89 -27.22
C PHE A 723 28.45 -0.57 -26.19
N GLY A 724 27.33 0.06 -26.58
CA GLY A 724 26.18 0.29 -25.72
C GLY A 724 25.48 -1.00 -25.28
N ASN A 725 25.58 -2.07 -26.09
CA ASN A 725 25.05 -3.40 -25.80
C ASN A 725 26.11 -4.38 -25.26
N LEU A 726 27.25 -3.87 -24.77
CA LEU A 726 28.30 -4.72 -24.22
C LEU A 726 27.87 -5.28 -22.85
N GLU A 727 27.83 -6.60 -22.72
CA GLU A 727 27.30 -7.29 -21.53
C GLU A 727 28.41 -7.73 -20.56
N PRO A 728 28.52 -7.13 -19.35
CA PRO A 728 29.44 -7.61 -18.32
C PRO A 728 29.17 -9.08 -17.99
N LEU A 729 30.22 -9.88 -17.87
CA LEU A 729 30.08 -11.28 -17.50
C LEU A 729 29.55 -11.39 -16.08
N THR A 730 30.08 -10.58 -15.16
CA THR A 730 29.63 -10.44 -13.77
C THR A 730 29.25 -8.97 -13.53
N PRO A 731 27.99 -8.56 -13.73
CA PRO A 731 27.56 -7.23 -13.31
C PRO A 731 27.66 -7.13 -11.79
N LEU A 732 28.08 -5.97 -11.29
CA LEU A 732 28.35 -5.74 -9.87
C LEU A 732 27.43 -4.68 -9.28
N LEU A 733 27.05 -4.88 -8.02
CA LEU A 733 26.46 -3.86 -7.15
C LEU A 733 27.57 -2.93 -6.62
N PRO A 734 27.22 -1.75 -6.04
CA PRO A 734 28.21 -0.80 -5.52
C PRO A 734 29.15 -1.37 -4.44
N ASP A 735 28.73 -2.43 -3.73
CA ASP A 735 29.52 -3.13 -2.72
C ASP A 735 30.46 -4.21 -3.29
N GLY A 736 30.52 -4.35 -4.62
CA GLY A 736 31.36 -5.30 -5.33
C GLY A 736 30.83 -6.74 -5.34
N SER A 737 29.62 -6.99 -4.83
CA SER A 737 28.94 -8.26 -5.02
C SER A 737 28.24 -8.34 -6.39
N MET A 738 27.88 -9.54 -6.82
CA MET A 738 27.18 -9.77 -8.08
C MET A 738 25.76 -9.20 -8.04
N ASP A 739 25.40 -8.40 -9.04
CA ASP A 739 24.03 -7.98 -9.37
C ASP A 739 23.29 -9.16 -10.02
N PHE A 740 23.03 -10.19 -9.21
CA PHE A 740 22.48 -11.47 -9.66
C PHE A 740 21.09 -11.37 -10.30
N PRO A 741 20.19 -10.42 -9.95
CA PRO A 741 18.92 -10.26 -10.67
C PRO A 741 19.08 -10.05 -12.17
N LYS A 742 20.20 -9.48 -12.63
CA LYS A 742 20.50 -9.29 -14.06
C LYS A 742 20.99 -10.54 -14.78
N VAL A 743 21.43 -11.57 -14.06
CA VAL A 743 22.10 -12.75 -14.64
C VAL A 743 21.47 -14.09 -14.29
N VAL A 744 20.52 -14.12 -13.35
CA VAL A 744 19.69 -15.29 -13.05
C VAL A 744 18.60 -15.43 -14.11
N VAL A 745 18.50 -16.61 -14.70
CA VAL A 745 17.55 -16.91 -15.78
C VAL A 745 16.19 -17.32 -15.22
N THR A 746 16.17 -18.14 -14.17
CA THR A 746 14.93 -18.50 -13.46
C THR A 746 15.13 -18.57 -11.96
N THR A 747 14.06 -18.33 -11.19
CA THR A 747 14.07 -18.30 -9.74
C THR A 747 12.77 -18.87 -9.18
N THR A 748 12.80 -19.39 -7.95
CA THR A 748 11.59 -19.79 -7.22
C THR A 748 10.93 -18.66 -6.43
N THR A 749 11.55 -17.48 -6.35
CA THR A 749 10.90 -16.28 -5.81
C THR A 749 9.69 -15.91 -6.67
N LYS A 750 8.77 -15.10 -6.13
CA LYS A 750 7.71 -14.52 -6.97
C LYS A 750 8.33 -13.56 -7.99
N GLU A 751 7.61 -13.27 -9.07
CA GLU A 751 7.94 -12.22 -10.02
C GLU A 751 8.23 -10.89 -9.29
N GLY A 752 9.33 -10.22 -9.65
CA GLY A 752 9.81 -8.99 -9.02
C GLY A 752 10.64 -9.17 -7.73
N GLU A 753 10.35 -10.18 -6.90
CA GLU A 753 10.96 -10.34 -5.56
C GLU A 753 12.48 -10.53 -5.58
N ILE A 754 13.05 -11.07 -6.68
CA ILE A 754 14.49 -11.29 -6.76
C ILE A 754 15.29 -9.99 -6.66
N ALA A 755 14.74 -8.87 -7.16
CA ALA A 755 15.39 -7.57 -7.11
C ALA A 755 15.36 -6.94 -5.71
N LEU A 756 14.32 -7.24 -4.92
CA LEU A 756 14.22 -6.81 -3.52
C LEU A 756 15.38 -7.35 -2.68
N LEU A 757 15.96 -8.49 -3.06
CA LEU A 757 17.09 -9.08 -2.35
C LEU A 757 18.42 -8.31 -2.53
N THR A 758 18.41 -7.22 -3.29
CA THR A 758 19.60 -6.42 -3.65
C THR A 758 19.35 -4.92 -3.64
N ASP A 759 18.18 -4.47 -3.18
CA ASP A 759 17.76 -3.06 -3.29
C ASP A 759 18.33 -2.18 -2.16
N GLY A 760 18.96 -2.79 -1.15
CA GLY A 760 19.56 -2.09 -0.02
C GLY A 760 18.53 -1.66 1.01
N ASN A 761 17.37 -2.32 1.07
CA ASN A 761 16.28 -2.06 1.99
C ASN A 761 15.87 -3.34 2.74
N ASP A 762 16.24 -3.39 4.01
CA ASP A 762 15.94 -4.48 4.94
C ASP A 762 14.42 -4.65 5.27
N ASP A 763 13.52 -3.75 4.84
CA ASP A 763 12.05 -3.92 4.97
C ASP A 763 11.33 -4.36 3.67
N THR A 764 12.04 -4.44 2.54
CA THR A 764 11.59 -5.21 1.37
C THR A 764 12.16 -6.63 1.48
N TYR A 765 11.39 -7.62 1.05
CA TYR A 765 11.78 -9.02 1.24
C TYR A 765 11.03 -9.97 0.31
N ALA A 766 11.62 -11.15 0.07
CA ALA A 766 10.90 -12.25 -0.57
C ALA A 766 9.88 -12.83 0.43
N VAL A 767 8.59 -12.87 0.05
CA VAL A 767 7.52 -13.23 0.98
C VAL A 767 7.49 -14.74 1.25
N PHE A 768 7.17 -15.15 2.49
CA PHE A 768 7.18 -16.57 2.85
C PHE A 768 6.35 -17.51 1.93
N PRO A 769 5.21 -17.10 1.31
CA PRO A 769 4.47 -17.97 0.41
C PRO A 769 5.22 -18.33 -0.87
N SER A 770 6.24 -17.56 -1.28
CA SER A 770 7.10 -17.89 -2.42
C SER A 770 8.24 -18.84 -2.04
N ALA A 771 8.52 -19.02 -0.74
CA ALA A 771 9.55 -19.94 -0.27
C ALA A 771 9.14 -21.41 -0.47
N GLN A 772 10.06 -22.21 -1.02
CA GLN A 772 9.88 -23.64 -1.20
C GLN A 772 10.75 -24.39 -0.19
N ARG A 773 10.10 -25.16 0.70
CA ARG A 773 10.78 -25.87 1.80
C ARG A 773 11.67 -24.93 2.64
N LEU A 774 11.20 -23.71 2.92
CA LEU A 774 11.96 -22.68 3.65
C LEU A 774 13.23 -22.20 2.93
N GLY A 775 13.21 -22.14 1.59
CA GLY A 775 14.32 -21.63 0.79
C GLY A 775 13.89 -21.14 -0.59
N HIS A 776 14.83 -20.50 -1.30
CA HIS A 776 14.67 -20.20 -2.72
C HIS A 776 15.86 -20.76 -3.53
N THR A 777 15.61 -21.00 -4.82
CA THR A 777 16.60 -21.53 -5.77
C THR A 777 16.72 -20.60 -6.96
N PHE A 778 17.95 -20.29 -7.36
CA PHE A 778 18.31 -19.51 -8.54
C PHE A 778 19.01 -20.39 -9.58
N ASP A 779 18.62 -20.26 -10.84
CA ASP A 779 19.26 -20.92 -11.99
C ASP A 779 19.95 -19.87 -12.86
N PHE A 780 21.28 -19.96 -13.00
CA PHE A 780 22.07 -19.09 -13.87
C PHE A 780 21.98 -19.47 -15.36
N GLY A 781 21.26 -20.54 -15.69
CA GLY A 781 21.05 -21.03 -17.05
C GLY A 781 22.11 -22.05 -17.48
N ALA A 782 21.80 -22.81 -18.53
CA ALA A 782 22.67 -23.89 -18.99
C ALA A 782 24.06 -23.41 -19.45
N ALA A 783 24.11 -22.20 -20.03
CA ALA A 783 25.32 -21.58 -20.57
C ALA A 783 26.22 -20.94 -19.52
N PHE A 784 25.79 -20.83 -18.25
CA PHE A 784 26.54 -20.13 -17.23
C PHE A 784 26.69 -20.95 -15.95
N ARG A 785 27.69 -20.59 -15.15
CA ARG A 785 27.92 -21.07 -13.79
C ARG A 785 28.28 -19.88 -12.91
N PHE A 786 28.09 -20.00 -11.60
CA PHE A 786 28.64 -19.06 -10.62
C PHE A 786 29.69 -19.75 -9.76
N SER A 787 30.68 -19.00 -9.29
CA SER A 787 31.51 -19.32 -8.13
C SER A 787 31.32 -18.24 -7.08
N ALA A 788 31.59 -18.57 -5.82
CA ALA A 788 31.52 -17.61 -4.72
C ALA A 788 32.68 -17.81 -3.74
N GLU A 789 33.16 -16.72 -3.18
CA GLU A 789 34.10 -16.68 -2.05
C GLU A 789 33.37 -16.45 -0.72
N ALA A 790 32.25 -15.71 -0.78
CA ALA A 790 31.35 -15.51 0.36
C ALA A 790 29.94 -15.19 -0.12
N PHE A 791 29.01 -15.31 0.80
CA PHE A 791 27.66 -14.75 0.71
C PHE A 791 27.50 -13.68 1.79
N ALA A 792 26.50 -12.83 1.67
CA ALA A 792 25.95 -12.11 2.82
C ALA A 792 24.43 -12.14 2.80
N VAL A 793 23.81 -12.09 3.96
CA VAL A 793 22.35 -12.17 4.08
C VAL A 793 21.86 -11.32 5.25
N GLU A 794 20.68 -10.74 5.09
CA GLU A 794 19.99 -9.97 6.12
C GLU A 794 18.57 -10.50 6.32
N GLY A 795 18.13 -10.53 7.58
CA GLY A 795 16.75 -10.86 7.92
C GLY A 795 15.83 -9.67 7.66
N ARG A 796 14.57 -9.95 7.38
CA ARG A 796 13.54 -8.91 7.38
C ARG A 796 13.62 -8.08 8.66
N MET A 797 13.68 -6.77 8.49
CA MET A 797 13.68 -5.79 9.57
C MET A 797 12.55 -6.05 10.56
N ASN A 798 12.87 -5.97 11.86
CA ASN A 798 12.01 -6.29 12.99
C ASN A 798 11.57 -7.77 13.09
N PHE A 799 11.99 -8.66 12.17
CA PHE A 799 11.65 -10.09 12.10
C PHE A 799 12.86 -10.96 11.69
N GLU A 800 14.03 -10.65 12.23
CA GLU A 800 15.33 -11.10 11.73
C GLU A 800 15.54 -12.63 11.91
N THR A 801 14.81 -13.24 12.85
CA THR A 801 14.77 -14.70 13.09
C THR A 801 14.26 -15.49 11.89
N ARG A 802 13.54 -14.85 10.95
CA ARG A 802 13.05 -15.48 9.72
C ARG A 802 14.18 -15.94 8.81
N THR A 803 15.39 -15.39 8.94
CA THR A 803 16.56 -15.81 8.16
C THR A 803 17.65 -16.50 9.00
N GLN A 804 17.39 -16.71 10.30
CA GLN A 804 18.24 -17.55 11.15
C GLN A 804 18.25 -19.02 10.64
N ASP A 805 19.36 -19.71 10.86
CA ASP A 805 19.64 -21.11 10.49
C ASP A 805 19.72 -21.36 8.97
N VAL A 806 19.93 -20.31 8.16
CA VAL A 806 20.08 -20.42 6.71
C VAL A 806 21.43 -21.02 6.31
N VAL A 807 21.43 -21.84 5.26
CA VAL A 807 22.62 -22.40 4.60
C VAL A 807 22.57 -22.13 3.10
N PHE A 808 23.74 -21.89 2.50
CA PHE A 808 23.92 -21.78 1.04
C PHE A 808 24.40 -23.11 0.44
N LEU A 809 23.79 -23.50 -0.68
CA LEU A 809 23.97 -24.77 -1.36
C LEU A 809 24.19 -24.53 -2.86
N GLY A 810 25.13 -25.26 -3.46
CA GLY A 810 25.40 -25.26 -4.91
C GLY A 810 24.99 -26.57 -5.56
N SER A 811 24.54 -26.52 -6.82
CA SER A 811 24.18 -27.70 -7.61
C SER A 811 24.42 -27.48 -9.11
N ASP A 812 24.70 -28.54 -9.87
CA ASP A 812 24.76 -28.51 -11.34
C ASP A 812 23.49 -29.05 -12.02
N ASP A 813 22.71 -29.88 -11.31
CA ASP A 813 21.51 -30.59 -11.82
C ASP A 813 20.20 -30.08 -11.19
N GLY A 814 20.26 -29.31 -10.10
CA GLY A 814 19.10 -28.85 -9.33
C GLY A 814 18.55 -29.89 -8.34
N GLU A 815 19.13 -31.10 -8.32
CA GLU A 815 18.67 -32.25 -7.53
C GLU A 815 19.68 -32.60 -6.43
N SER A 816 20.96 -32.63 -6.77
CA SER A 816 22.10 -32.94 -5.89
C SER A 816 22.71 -31.66 -5.35
N TRP A 817 22.66 -31.44 -4.03
CA TRP A 817 23.05 -30.18 -3.39
C TRP A 817 24.31 -30.32 -2.53
N THR A 818 25.29 -29.47 -2.78
CA THR A 818 26.54 -29.37 -2.02
C THR A 818 26.49 -28.16 -1.09
N PRO A 819 26.64 -28.31 0.24
CA PRO A 819 26.81 -27.19 1.15
C PRO A 819 28.02 -26.34 0.78
N LEU A 820 27.79 -25.04 0.62
CA LEU A 820 28.82 -24.03 0.35
C LEU A 820 29.22 -23.30 1.62
N THR A 821 28.39 -23.30 2.66
CA THR A 821 28.58 -22.59 3.93
C THR A 821 28.13 -23.47 5.10
N ASP A 822 28.57 -23.13 6.31
CA ASP A 822 27.89 -23.59 7.53
C ASP A 822 26.58 -22.80 7.74
N ALA A 823 25.66 -23.35 8.53
CA ALA A 823 24.39 -22.67 8.83
C ALA A 823 24.60 -21.44 9.74
N LEU A 824 23.92 -20.35 9.43
CA LEU A 824 23.98 -19.11 10.22
C LEU A 824 23.13 -19.25 11.50
N THR A 825 23.75 -19.62 12.62
CA THR A 825 23.03 -19.95 13.86
C THR A 825 22.42 -18.74 14.60
N LYS A 826 22.80 -17.51 14.26
CA LYS A 826 22.26 -16.28 14.84
C LYS A 826 21.41 -15.53 13.82
N ALA A 827 20.39 -14.82 14.27
CA ALA A 827 19.60 -13.95 13.41
C ALA A 827 20.50 -12.83 12.83
N PRO A 828 20.58 -12.68 11.49
CA PRO A 828 21.31 -11.58 10.86
C PRO A 828 20.49 -10.30 10.96
N VAL A 829 20.78 -9.47 11.96
CA VAL A 829 20.12 -8.17 12.19
C VAL A 829 20.68 -7.02 11.34
N GLU A 830 21.72 -7.34 10.58
CA GLU A 830 22.36 -6.51 9.58
C GLU A 830 22.91 -7.45 8.50
N LEU A 831 23.30 -6.91 7.34
CA LEU A 831 23.89 -7.67 6.26
C LEU A 831 25.14 -8.46 6.72
N THR A 832 24.94 -9.76 6.98
CA THR A 832 25.92 -10.60 7.66
C THR A 832 26.66 -11.47 6.65
N ARG A 833 27.98 -11.29 6.56
CA ARG A 833 28.85 -12.07 5.67
C ARG A 833 29.09 -13.50 6.17
N ILE A 834 29.03 -14.46 5.26
CA ILE A 834 29.27 -15.89 5.50
C ILE A 834 30.28 -16.39 4.47
N GLU A 835 31.44 -16.83 4.95
CA GLU A 835 32.51 -17.33 4.10
C GLU A 835 32.16 -18.69 3.48
N VAL A 836 32.49 -18.87 2.20
CA VAL A 836 32.39 -20.18 1.55
C VAL A 836 33.41 -21.14 2.15
N LEU A 837 32.98 -22.37 2.42
CA LEU A 837 33.83 -23.45 2.95
C LEU A 837 35.10 -23.60 2.12
N PRO A 838 36.29 -23.73 2.73
CA PRO A 838 37.57 -23.73 1.99
C PRO A 838 37.64 -24.72 0.82
N GLY A 839 37.05 -25.91 0.98
CA GLY A 839 37.01 -26.94 -0.07
C GLY A 839 35.99 -26.69 -1.19
N GLN A 840 35.21 -25.61 -1.11
CA GLN A 840 34.18 -25.24 -2.10
C GLN A 840 34.51 -23.91 -2.82
N ARG A 841 35.48 -23.12 -2.32
CA ARG A 841 35.94 -21.89 -2.98
C ARG A 841 36.45 -22.19 -4.39
N GLY A 842 36.14 -21.30 -5.34
CA GLY A 842 36.47 -21.48 -6.77
C GLY A 842 35.71 -22.58 -7.51
N LYS A 843 34.91 -23.42 -6.84
CA LYS A 843 34.02 -24.36 -7.54
C LYS A 843 32.87 -23.63 -8.22
N ARG A 844 32.43 -24.19 -9.34
CA ARG A 844 31.43 -23.59 -10.23
C ARG A 844 30.14 -24.41 -10.19
N PHE A 845 29.01 -23.75 -10.04
CA PHE A 845 27.68 -24.39 -9.97
C PHE A 845 26.69 -23.66 -10.88
N ARG A 846 25.67 -24.36 -11.37
CA ARG A 846 24.59 -23.75 -12.17
C ARG A 846 23.49 -23.16 -11.28
N PHE A 847 23.18 -23.86 -10.19
CA PHE A 847 22.08 -23.53 -9.31
C PHE A 847 22.59 -23.14 -7.93
N LEU A 848 22.04 -22.05 -7.38
CA LEU A 848 22.22 -21.64 -6.00
C LEU A 848 20.92 -21.90 -5.24
N ARG A 849 20.99 -22.48 -4.04
CA ARG A 849 19.87 -22.50 -3.10
C ARG A 849 20.31 -21.95 -1.76
N PHE A 850 19.46 -21.14 -1.16
CA PHE A 850 19.61 -20.61 0.19
C PHE A 850 18.35 -20.95 0.98
N GLN A 851 18.54 -21.67 2.09
CA GLN A 851 17.46 -22.41 2.74
C GLN A 851 17.69 -22.53 4.25
N LYS A 852 16.63 -22.40 5.07
CA LYS A 852 16.69 -22.74 6.50
C LYS A 852 16.90 -24.24 6.69
N THR A 853 17.76 -24.60 7.63
CA THR A 853 17.99 -26.00 8.02
C THR A 853 16.92 -26.54 8.98
N SER A 854 16.15 -25.68 9.65
CA SER A 854 15.03 -26.05 10.51
C SER A 854 13.98 -24.93 10.63
N ASP A 855 12.79 -25.26 11.16
CA ASP A 855 11.70 -24.32 11.48
C ASP A 855 11.65 -23.93 12.97
N LYS A 856 12.71 -24.24 13.74
CA LYS A 856 12.73 -24.03 15.19
C LYS A 856 12.88 -22.57 15.58
N SER A 857 13.72 -21.82 14.86
CA SER A 857 13.92 -20.39 15.13
C SER A 857 12.69 -19.57 14.72
N ASP A 858 12.12 -19.91 13.56
CA ASP A 858 10.90 -19.35 13.00
C ASP A 858 10.37 -20.32 11.93
N ARG A 859 9.05 -20.36 11.75
CA ARG A 859 8.39 -21.18 10.73
C ARG A 859 8.31 -20.48 9.38
N LEU A 860 8.63 -19.18 9.33
CA LEU A 860 8.63 -18.36 8.14
C LEU A 860 10.07 -18.17 7.63
N PHE A 861 10.20 -18.00 6.32
CA PHE A 861 11.45 -17.65 5.65
C PHE A 861 11.21 -16.41 4.79
N GLU A 862 11.79 -15.29 5.20
CA GLU A 862 11.64 -13.97 4.57
C GLU A 862 12.99 -13.24 4.62
N PRO A 863 13.90 -13.56 3.67
CA PRO A 863 15.15 -12.83 3.52
C PRO A 863 14.87 -11.44 2.93
N ALA A 864 15.52 -10.42 3.50
CA ALA A 864 15.43 -9.06 2.98
C ALA A 864 16.54 -8.78 1.99
N GLU A 865 17.80 -9.02 2.39
CA GLU A 865 18.96 -8.78 1.53
C GLU A 865 19.79 -10.06 1.33
N LEU A 866 20.41 -10.16 0.17
CA LEU A 866 21.34 -11.22 -0.22
C LEU A 866 22.49 -10.67 -1.06
N ARG A 867 23.71 -11.14 -0.81
CA ARG A 867 24.91 -10.84 -1.62
C ARG A 867 25.61 -12.12 -2.03
N ILE A 868 26.13 -12.12 -3.26
CA ILE A 868 27.01 -13.17 -3.78
C ILE A 868 28.34 -12.50 -4.12
N PHE A 869 29.37 -12.71 -3.29
CA PHE A 869 30.71 -12.23 -3.58
C PHE A 869 31.43 -13.28 -4.41
N GLY A 870 31.41 -13.11 -5.72
CA GLY A 870 31.95 -14.09 -6.65
C GLY A 870 31.76 -13.69 -8.10
N GLU A 871 31.95 -14.66 -8.99
CA GLU A 871 32.01 -14.44 -10.43
C GLU A 871 31.03 -15.36 -11.15
N ARG A 872 30.42 -14.85 -12.23
CA ARG A 872 29.75 -15.67 -13.24
C ARG A 872 30.77 -16.10 -14.27
N HIS A 873 30.63 -17.33 -14.76
CA HIS A 873 31.50 -17.98 -15.74
C HIS A 873 30.65 -18.47 -16.90
N GLU A 874 31.16 -18.39 -18.12
CA GLU A 874 30.61 -19.16 -19.23
C GLU A 874 30.89 -20.65 -19.01
N ALA A 875 29.90 -21.50 -19.23
CA ALA A 875 30.08 -22.94 -19.25
C ALA A 875 31.06 -23.29 -20.38
N ALA A 876 31.97 -24.23 -20.12
CA ALA A 876 32.81 -24.77 -21.19
C ALA A 876 31.88 -25.29 -22.29
N ARG A 877 32.09 -24.88 -23.55
CA ARG A 877 31.35 -25.43 -24.70
C ARG A 877 31.45 -26.95 -24.60
N GLN A 878 30.32 -27.64 -24.44
CA GLN A 878 30.33 -29.07 -24.72
C GLN A 878 30.72 -29.21 -26.20
N PRO A 879 31.77 -29.98 -26.52
CA PRO A 879 32.29 -30.10 -27.88
C PRO A 879 31.24 -30.61 -28.87
#